data_AF-A8N0N9-F1
#
_entry.id   AF-A8N0N9-F1
#
_cell.length_a   1.000
_cell.length_b   1.000
_cell.length_c   1.000
_cell.angle_alpha   90.00
_cell.angle_beta   90.00
_cell.angle_gamma   90.00
#
_symmetry.space_group_name_H-M   'P 1'
#
loop_
_entity.id
_entity.type
_entity.pdbx_description
1 polymer ?
#
loop_
_entity_poly.entity_id
_entity_poly.type
_entity_poly.pdbx_seq_one_letter_code
_entity_poly.pdbx_strand_id
1 'polypeptide(L)'
;MSTEAADMDEIPPLPQDLSDKLDVLVEVVELLGLDSIDFASYSPVLSRLVDQSISLSLTQERLRATEQELREHLGYLRHHNGLLEHWRKTLQEPGSSTSEESSEDLERRRESLLRSAREYHKELEALIAQSHPPKVTITALLQQQEKNRKLARDIKDKKAKIRTFQGLPPLGLLEESEIERKSMSPIPVACELTDPAVSALHPSRRCYPLAAMSAAFQTRIDQELEPLFAPRQTSRYSRNAQLFSLFFLVLVYAALFSTFIIDTTRLLSIISLPSLIQTNVSTPSPARTNSTRALGVANKIYVISLPSRKDRRADMEVLRNKLGLDWTYIKATASNEPIVSSILDWVRIVREGPPTVVTSEDEVTESTPGDMQQRIAFRWPSDIDALARSSLPLDLWDSGVWPEPSNHAARPALDRPDVPLPCATKIFSFPSAARLNGSWDINHLPEHMVLTPSRIACWHSHTKLIHSIANGKSSASEVSIVLEDDVDMEQDIQEQLLHLWKFLPPDWDIVFLGHCWSNEKLHPAISIPTGYKKSILRLLSRSRSLFWSSLHPSNGPKCTHAYALSYRGARRLLLHLRYPPFAYSRAIDQAISWLITSGRLKSYSVVPSLVVQRKIQTSDIGSGTGSKWRDVLTHGFFDDETQ
;
A
#
# COMPACT_ATOMS: atom_id res chain seq x y z
N MET A 1 -1.76 -37.92 -81.74
CA MET A 1 -2.11 -37.50 -80.36
C MET A 1 -0.96 -36.64 -79.89
N SER A 2 -1.07 -35.33 -80.11
CA SER A 2 -0.01 -34.35 -79.87
C SER A 2 -0.36 -33.63 -78.57
N THR A 3 0.47 -33.83 -77.56
CA THR A 3 0.36 -33.22 -76.23
C THR A 3 0.84 -31.78 -76.29
N GLU A 4 -0.10 -30.83 -76.14
CA GLU A 4 0.19 -29.43 -75.81
C GLU A 4 0.94 -29.38 -74.48
N ALA A 5 2.21 -28.99 -74.55
CA ALA A 5 2.97 -28.53 -73.40
C ALA A 5 2.44 -27.13 -73.07
N ALA A 6 1.57 -27.04 -72.06
CA ALA A 6 1.12 -25.78 -71.50
C ALA A 6 2.34 -25.06 -70.89
N ASP A 7 2.62 -23.90 -71.46
CA ASP A 7 3.56 -22.89 -70.99
C ASP A 7 3.27 -22.63 -69.50
N MET A 8 4.18 -23.06 -68.63
CA MET A 8 4.09 -22.74 -67.20
C MET A 8 4.49 -21.29 -67.03
N ASP A 9 3.49 -20.41 -67.07
CA ASP A 9 3.57 -18.99 -66.76
C ASP A 9 4.57 -18.72 -65.62
N GLU A 10 5.59 -17.92 -65.91
CA GLU A 10 6.54 -17.39 -64.93
C GLU A 10 5.75 -16.64 -63.85
N ILE A 11 5.78 -17.17 -62.63
CA ILE A 11 5.19 -16.51 -61.47
C ILE A 11 5.92 -15.17 -61.30
N PRO A 12 5.22 -14.03 -61.34
CA PRO A 12 5.85 -12.72 -61.22
C PRO A 12 6.60 -12.62 -59.89
N PRO A 13 7.79 -11.99 -59.86
CA PRO A 13 8.58 -11.87 -58.65
C PRO A 13 7.76 -11.18 -57.55
N LEU A 14 7.86 -11.71 -56.34
CA LEU A 14 7.20 -11.11 -55.19
C LEU A 14 7.70 -9.67 -55.01
N PRO A 15 6.80 -8.72 -54.69
CA PRO A 15 7.19 -7.37 -54.30
C PRO A 15 8.24 -7.42 -53.17
N GLN A 16 9.27 -6.58 -53.26
CA GLN A 16 10.40 -6.58 -52.33
C GLN A 16 9.95 -6.44 -50.86
N ASP A 17 8.91 -5.65 -50.60
CA ASP A 17 8.37 -5.45 -49.25
C ASP A 17 7.75 -6.71 -48.65
N LEU A 18 7.23 -7.61 -49.48
CA LEU A 18 6.72 -8.92 -49.09
C LEU A 18 7.86 -9.90 -48.84
N SER A 19 8.95 -9.82 -49.63
CA SER A 19 10.15 -10.61 -49.41
C SER A 19 10.78 -10.30 -48.05
N ASP A 20 10.98 -9.02 -47.74
CA ASP A 20 11.58 -8.59 -46.47
C ASP A 20 10.72 -9.01 -45.26
N LYS A 21 9.39 -8.99 -45.40
CA LYS A 21 8.46 -9.48 -44.35
C LYS A 21 8.52 -11.00 -44.20
N LEU A 22 8.73 -11.74 -45.30
CA LEU A 22 8.87 -13.19 -45.28
C LEU A 22 10.16 -13.60 -44.56
N ASP A 23 11.26 -12.90 -44.83
CA ASP A 23 12.56 -13.18 -44.20
C ASP A 23 12.50 -13.00 -42.68
N VAL A 24 11.85 -11.94 -42.19
CA VAL A 24 11.62 -11.73 -40.75
C VAL A 24 10.73 -12.85 -40.15
N LEU A 25 9.72 -13.30 -40.89
CA LEU A 25 8.86 -14.41 -40.47
C LEU A 25 9.64 -15.73 -40.37
N VAL A 26 10.52 -16.00 -41.33
CA VAL A 26 11.41 -17.18 -41.32
C VAL A 26 12.36 -17.12 -40.13
N GLU A 27 12.99 -15.97 -39.87
CA GLU A 27 13.87 -15.80 -38.72
C GLU A 27 13.12 -16.02 -37.39
N VAL A 28 11.89 -15.51 -37.26
CA VAL A 28 11.06 -15.76 -36.08
C VAL A 28 10.70 -17.25 -35.96
N VAL A 29 10.36 -17.93 -37.05
CA VAL A 29 10.02 -19.37 -37.05
C VAL A 29 11.23 -20.21 -36.63
N GLU A 30 12.42 -19.90 -37.16
CA GLU A 30 13.67 -20.55 -36.77
C GLU A 30 14.02 -20.30 -35.31
N LEU A 31 13.89 -19.06 -34.83
CA LEU A 31 14.20 -18.67 -33.45
C LEU A 31 13.21 -19.27 -32.44
N LEU A 32 11.97 -19.51 -32.87
CA LEU A 32 10.96 -20.24 -32.10
C LEU A 32 11.07 -21.77 -32.21
N GLY A 33 11.93 -22.28 -33.09
CA GLY A 33 12.13 -23.72 -33.32
C GLY A 33 10.87 -24.40 -33.85
N LEU A 34 10.16 -23.75 -34.78
CA LEU A 34 8.91 -24.25 -35.35
C LEU A 34 9.17 -24.98 -36.67
N ASP A 35 8.65 -26.19 -36.81
CA ASP A 35 8.78 -26.99 -38.04
C ASP A 35 7.84 -26.51 -39.17
N SER A 36 6.82 -25.71 -38.84
CA SER A 36 5.85 -25.15 -39.79
C SER A 36 5.29 -23.79 -39.36
N ILE A 37 4.92 -22.97 -40.34
CA ILE A 37 4.39 -21.59 -40.18
C ILE A 37 2.87 -21.59 -39.93
N ASP A 38 2.26 -22.75 -39.75
CA ASP A 38 0.82 -22.85 -39.53
C ASP A 38 0.42 -22.36 -38.13
N PHE A 39 -0.77 -21.76 -38.05
CA PHE A 39 -1.31 -21.19 -36.81
C PHE A 39 -1.31 -22.17 -35.64
N ALA A 40 -1.54 -23.45 -35.92
CA ALA A 40 -1.58 -24.49 -34.90
C ALA A 40 -0.22 -24.72 -34.24
N SER A 41 0.89 -24.48 -34.95
CA SER A 41 2.25 -24.70 -34.45
C SER A 41 2.79 -23.51 -33.67
N TYR A 42 2.58 -22.28 -34.14
CA TYR A 42 3.10 -21.11 -33.44
C TYR A 42 2.25 -20.63 -32.25
N SER A 43 0.93 -20.87 -32.25
CA SER A 43 0.04 -20.40 -31.16
C SER A 43 0.41 -20.94 -29.77
N PRO A 44 0.73 -22.24 -29.59
CA PRO A 44 1.18 -22.78 -28.31
C PRO A 44 2.53 -22.23 -27.86
N VAL A 45 3.45 -21.97 -28.78
CA VAL A 45 4.78 -21.42 -28.47
C VAL A 45 4.67 -19.96 -28.04
N LEU A 46 3.86 -19.16 -28.75
CA LEU A 46 3.59 -17.78 -28.37
C LEU A 46 2.93 -17.71 -26.98
N SER A 47 1.95 -18.58 -26.72
CA SER A 47 1.30 -18.67 -25.41
C SER A 47 2.31 -19.01 -24.30
N ARG A 48 3.23 -19.95 -24.56
CA ARG A 48 4.30 -20.33 -23.63
C ARG A 48 5.28 -19.19 -23.36
N LEU A 49 5.68 -18.44 -24.39
CA LEU A 49 6.56 -17.29 -24.25
C LEU A 49 5.92 -16.16 -23.46
N VAL A 50 4.63 -15.89 -23.70
CA VAL A 50 3.86 -14.92 -22.91
C VAL A 50 3.78 -15.36 -21.46
N ASP A 51 3.47 -16.63 -21.20
CA ASP A 51 3.44 -17.18 -19.84
C ASP A 51 4.81 -17.10 -19.14
N GLN A 52 5.89 -17.40 -19.86
CA GLN A 52 7.26 -17.28 -19.35
C GLN A 52 7.64 -15.82 -19.06
N SER A 53 7.29 -14.90 -19.94
CA SER A 53 7.53 -13.46 -19.77
C SER A 53 6.80 -12.93 -18.53
N ILE A 54 5.53 -13.28 -18.35
CA ILE A 54 4.74 -12.92 -17.17
C ILE A 54 5.36 -13.53 -15.90
N SER A 55 5.78 -14.81 -15.95
CA SER A 55 6.43 -15.48 -14.82
C SER A 55 7.77 -14.84 -14.45
N LEU A 56 8.56 -14.43 -15.44
CA LEU A 56 9.84 -13.73 -15.23
C LEU A 56 9.61 -12.34 -14.64
N SER A 57 8.66 -11.57 -15.17
CA SER A 57 8.29 -10.26 -14.66
C SER A 57 7.83 -10.35 -13.19
N LEU A 58 6.95 -11.30 -12.86
CA LEU A 58 6.53 -11.57 -11.47
C LEU A 58 7.71 -11.94 -10.56
N THR A 59 8.66 -12.73 -11.06
CA THR A 59 9.85 -13.12 -10.31
C THR A 59 10.78 -11.94 -10.07
N GLN A 60 10.95 -11.08 -11.07
CA GLN A 60 11.74 -9.85 -10.97
C GLN A 60 11.15 -8.88 -9.94
N GLU A 61 9.83 -8.71 -9.91
CA GLU A 61 9.16 -7.86 -8.90
C GLU A 61 9.29 -8.43 -7.49
N ARG A 62 9.20 -9.75 -7.32
CA ARG A 62 9.47 -10.39 -6.02
C ARG A 62 10.91 -10.18 -5.55
N LEU A 63 11.87 -10.25 -6.48
CA LEU A 63 13.28 -9.98 -6.18
C LEU A 63 13.49 -8.51 -5.79
N ARG A 64 12.88 -7.56 -6.49
CA ARG A 64 12.92 -6.13 -6.14
C ARG A 64 12.35 -5.86 -4.74
N ALA A 65 11.20 -6.46 -4.42
CA ALA A 65 10.60 -6.33 -3.08
C ALA A 65 11.53 -6.91 -1.99
N THR A 66 12.13 -8.07 -2.24
CA THR A 66 13.09 -8.70 -1.32
C THR A 66 14.35 -7.84 -1.16
N GLU A 67 14.86 -7.26 -2.25
CA GLU A 67 16.00 -6.34 -2.23
C GLU A 67 15.70 -5.08 -1.40
N GLN A 68 14.49 -4.53 -1.52
CA GLN A 68 14.07 -3.39 -0.73
C GLN A 68 13.97 -3.71 0.77
N GLU A 69 13.36 -4.85 1.13
CA GLU A 69 13.32 -5.33 2.52
C GLU A 69 14.73 -5.53 3.11
N LEU A 70 15.65 -6.11 2.33
CA LEU A 70 17.05 -6.27 2.74
C LEU A 70 17.77 -4.92 2.91
N ARG A 71 17.48 -3.92 2.07
CA ARG A 71 18.02 -2.56 2.23
C ARG A 71 17.53 -1.89 3.51
N GLU A 72 16.26 -2.07 3.85
CA GLU A 72 15.67 -1.56 5.09
C GLU A 72 16.32 -2.20 6.32
N HIS A 73 16.46 -3.53 6.32
CA HIS A 73 17.18 -4.25 7.38
C HIS A 73 18.65 -3.82 7.50
N LEU A 74 19.35 -3.62 6.37
CA LEU A 74 20.73 -3.12 6.38
C LEU A 74 20.81 -1.70 6.96
N GLY A 75 19.85 -0.83 6.63
CA GLY A 75 19.75 0.52 7.20
C GLY A 75 19.57 0.48 8.73
N TYR A 76 18.67 -0.38 9.21
CA TYR A 76 18.45 -0.61 10.63
C TYR A 76 19.72 -1.10 11.36
N LEU A 77 20.43 -2.06 10.78
CA LEU A 77 21.68 -2.60 11.32
C LEU A 77 22.81 -1.56 11.33
N ARG A 78 22.94 -0.74 10.28
CA ARG A 78 23.92 0.36 10.23
C ARG A 78 23.65 1.39 11.33
N HIS A 79 22.38 1.75 11.55
CA HIS A 79 22.00 2.65 12.64
C HIS A 79 22.38 2.08 14.01
N HIS A 80 22.09 0.80 14.25
CA HIS A 80 22.49 0.11 15.49
C HIS A 80 24.02 0.06 15.67
N ASN A 81 24.77 -0.23 14.61
CA ASN A 81 26.23 -0.21 14.68
C ASN A 81 26.76 1.19 15.01
N GLY A 82 26.19 2.24 14.41
CA GLY A 82 26.55 3.62 14.74
C GLY A 82 26.28 4.00 16.19
N LEU A 83 25.17 3.53 16.76
CA LEU A 83 24.90 3.69 18.19
C LEU A 83 25.93 2.95 19.04
N LEU A 84 26.25 1.70 18.71
CA LEU A 84 27.26 0.92 19.44
C LEU A 84 28.66 1.58 19.38
N GLU A 85 29.04 2.14 18.25
CA GLU A 85 30.29 2.90 18.10
C GLU A 85 30.28 4.18 18.92
N HIS A 86 29.17 4.92 18.91
CA HIS A 86 28.99 6.10 19.76
C HIS A 86 29.15 5.74 21.24
N TRP A 87 28.48 4.69 21.71
CA TRP A 87 28.60 4.19 23.07
C TRP A 87 30.02 3.75 23.40
N ARG A 88 30.67 3.01 22.49
CA ARG A 88 32.06 2.60 22.66
C ARG A 88 32.97 3.82 22.83
N LYS A 89 32.79 4.87 22.02
CA LYS A 89 33.56 6.12 22.12
C LYS A 89 33.29 6.84 23.44
N THR A 90 32.03 7.01 23.83
CA THR A 90 31.63 7.65 25.10
C THR A 90 32.15 6.91 26.34
N LEU A 91 32.30 5.58 26.25
CA LEU A 91 32.87 4.74 27.31
C LEU A 91 34.41 4.67 27.28
N GLN A 92 35.02 4.80 26.10
CA GLN A 92 36.47 4.70 25.93
C GLN A 92 37.19 6.02 26.05
N GLU A 93 36.55 7.16 25.82
CA GLU A 93 37.09 8.49 26.12
C GLU A 93 37.24 8.57 27.65
N PRO A 94 38.45 8.31 28.19
CA PRO A 94 38.70 8.53 29.60
C PRO A 94 38.58 10.05 29.75
N GLY A 95 37.76 10.53 30.69
CA GLY A 95 37.51 11.96 30.84
C GLY A 95 38.83 12.72 30.72
N SER A 96 38.99 13.49 29.64
CA SER A 96 40.23 14.23 29.36
C SER A 96 40.30 15.49 30.24
N SER A 97 39.87 15.38 31.48
CA SER A 97 40.04 16.36 32.52
C SER A 97 41.23 15.90 33.36
N THR A 98 42.34 16.60 33.19
CA THR A 98 43.52 16.57 34.08
C THR A 98 43.23 17.12 35.50
N SER A 99 41.96 17.13 35.93
CA SER A 99 41.52 17.45 37.28
C SER A 99 40.93 16.19 37.89
N GLU A 100 41.34 15.87 39.12
CA GLU A 100 40.77 14.79 39.94
C GLU A 100 39.23 14.84 39.88
N GLU A 101 38.62 13.99 39.04
CA GLU A 101 37.17 13.82 39.00
C GLU A 101 36.74 13.32 40.39
N SER A 102 35.91 14.10 41.06
CA SER A 102 35.36 13.75 42.37
C SER A 102 34.61 12.42 42.28
N SER A 103 34.70 11.60 43.33
CA SER A 103 33.93 10.35 43.43
C SER A 103 32.42 10.57 43.20
N GLU A 104 31.91 11.76 43.53
CA GLU A 104 30.50 12.12 43.31
C GLU A 104 30.16 12.29 41.82
N ASP A 105 31.09 12.79 41.00
CA ASP A 105 30.86 12.97 39.57
C ASP A 105 30.88 11.63 38.83
N LEU A 106 31.71 10.68 39.29
CA LEU A 106 31.68 9.30 38.81
C LEU A 106 30.37 8.58 39.17
N GLU A 107 29.83 8.80 40.37
CA GLU A 107 28.52 8.24 40.76
C GLU A 107 27.37 8.85 39.95
N ARG A 108 27.36 10.17 39.74
CA ARG A 108 26.35 10.82 38.88
C ARG A 108 26.42 10.33 37.44
N ARG A 109 27.62 10.15 36.89
CA ARG A 109 27.81 9.60 35.54
C ARG A 109 27.33 8.15 35.47
N ARG A 110 27.60 7.33 36.49
CA ARG A 110 27.11 5.95 36.61
C ARG A 110 25.58 5.89 36.68
N GLU A 111 24.94 6.74 37.50
CA GLU A 111 23.48 6.81 37.59
C GLU A 111 22.84 7.28 36.29
N SER A 112 23.43 8.27 35.61
CA SER A 112 22.98 8.74 34.31
C SER A 112 23.00 7.62 33.27
N LEU A 113 24.10 6.87 33.18
CA LEU A 113 24.23 5.72 32.29
C LEU A 113 23.22 4.61 32.62
N LEU A 114 22.99 4.31 33.90
CA LEU A 114 21.99 3.32 34.31
C LEU A 114 20.57 3.75 33.98
N ARG A 115 20.26 5.06 34.08
CA ARG A 115 18.94 5.60 33.71
C ARG A 115 18.72 5.47 32.21
N SER A 116 19.68 5.88 31.39
CA SER A 116 19.61 5.72 29.94
C SER A 116 19.50 4.24 29.54
N ALA A 117 20.27 3.34 30.17
CA ALA A 117 20.18 1.90 29.90
C ALA A 117 18.78 1.33 30.20
N ARG A 118 18.12 1.79 31.28
CA ARG A 118 16.74 1.37 31.60
C ARG A 118 15.72 1.92 30.61
N GLU A 119 15.87 3.18 30.19
CA GLU A 119 15.00 3.76 29.15
C GLU A 119 15.11 2.98 27.85
N TYR A 120 16.33 2.67 27.39
CA TYR A 120 16.52 1.86 26.18
C TYR A 120 16.02 0.43 26.32
N HIS A 121 16.18 -0.19 27.49
CA HIS A 121 15.60 -1.52 27.71
C HIS A 121 14.07 -1.48 27.60
N LYS A 122 13.44 -0.42 28.12
CA LYS A 122 12.00 -0.21 28.01
C LYS A 122 11.56 0.09 26.57
N GLU A 123 12.33 0.86 25.81
CA GLU A 123 12.08 1.07 24.38
C GLU A 123 12.24 -0.23 23.58
N LEU A 124 13.25 -1.03 23.87
CA LEU A 124 13.47 -2.33 23.24
C LEU A 124 12.31 -3.29 23.55
N GLU A 125 11.87 -3.37 24.81
CA GLU A 125 10.70 -4.17 25.17
C GLU A 125 9.43 -3.66 24.48
N ALA A 126 9.25 -2.34 24.36
CA ALA A 126 8.13 -1.76 23.62
C ALA A 126 8.17 -2.11 22.12
N LEU A 127 9.37 -2.10 21.51
CA LEU A 127 9.57 -2.51 20.13
C LEU A 127 9.36 -4.02 19.94
N ILE A 128 9.84 -4.85 20.87
CA ILE A 128 9.61 -6.30 20.87
C ILE A 128 8.12 -6.60 21.03
N ALA A 129 7.42 -5.88 21.91
CA ALA A 129 5.97 -6.01 22.12
C ALA A 129 5.15 -5.55 20.91
N GLN A 130 5.64 -4.57 20.14
CA GLN A 130 5.03 -4.12 18.90
C GLN A 130 5.35 -5.05 17.72
N SER A 131 6.56 -5.61 17.68
CA SER A 131 6.95 -6.60 16.69
C SER A 131 6.20 -7.90 16.95
N HIS A 132 5.28 -8.27 16.06
CA HIS A 132 4.70 -9.60 16.13
C HIS A 132 5.83 -10.60 15.87
N PRO A 133 5.97 -11.69 16.65
CA PRO A 133 6.96 -12.71 16.35
C PRO A 133 6.77 -13.12 14.88
N PRO A 134 7.86 -13.23 14.09
CA PRO A 134 7.73 -13.54 12.68
C PRO A 134 6.85 -14.78 12.55
N LYS A 135 5.71 -14.64 11.85
CA LYS A 135 4.71 -15.71 11.66
C LYS A 135 5.33 -16.98 11.08
N VAL A 136 6.52 -16.86 10.52
CA VAL A 136 7.30 -17.94 9.95
C VAL A 136 8.60 -18.03 10.75
N THR A 137 8.64 -18.93 11.72
CA THR A 137 9.90 -19.34 12.36
C THR A 137 10.75 -20.13 11.37
N ILE A 138 12.07 -20.18 11.57
CA ILE A 138 12.98 -21.03 10.77
C ILE A 138 12.46 -22.48 10.74
N THR A 139 11.92 -22.96 11.87
CA THR A 139 11.27 -24.26 11.98
C THR A 139 10.05 -24.39 11.07
N ALA A 140 9.19 -23.37 10.99
CA ALA A 140 8.04 -23.36 10.07
C ALA A 140 8.48 -23.34 8.59
N LEU A 141 9.55 -22.61 8.27
CA LEU A 141 10.17 -22.61 6.94
C LEU A 141 10.71 -23.98 6.55
N LEU A 142 11.43 -24.65 7.46
CA LEU A 142 11.94 -26.01 7.26
C LEU A 142 10.80 -27.02 7.09
N GLN A 143 9.73 -26.92 7.89
CA GLN A 143 8.54 -27.76 7.74
C GLN A 143 7.84 -27.54 6.39
N GLN A 144 7.75 -26.29 5.94
CA GLN A 144 7.18 -25.97 4.64
C GLN A 144 8.06 -26.47 3.49
N GLN A 145 9.39 -26.38 3.62
CA GLN A 145 10.33 -26.93 2.65
C GLN A 145 10.20 -28.45 2.54
N GLU A 146 10.04 -29.16 3.66
CA GLU A 146 9.83 -30.60 3.65
C GLU A 146 8.47 -30.98 3.05
N LYS A 147 7.40 -30.22 3.34
CA LYS A 147 6.10 -30.37 2.67
C LYS A 147 6.22 -30.20 1.15
N ASN A 148 6.98 -29.19 0.69
CA ASN A 148 7.21 -28.95 -0.73
C ASN A 148 8.01 -30.10 -1.38
N ARG A 149 9.05 -30.62 -0.70
CA ARG A 149 9.82 -31.79 -1.16
C ARG A 149 8.94 -33.03 -1.27
N LYS A 150 8.01 -33.23 -0.33
CA LYS A 150 7.03 -34.32 -0.39
C LYS A 150 6.08 -34.15 -1.57
N LEU A 151 5.52 -32.95 -1.76
CA LEU A 151 4.62 -32.66 -2.88
C LEU A 151 5.31 -32.85 -4.24
N ALA A 152 6.58 -32.47 -4.35
CA ALA A 152 7.37 -32.66 -5.56
C ALA A 152 7.58 -34.15 -5.89
N ARG A 153 7.85 -34.98 -4.86
CA ARG A 153 7.90 -36.45 -5.00
C ARG A 153 6.55 -37.01 -5.46
N ASP A 154 5.46 -36.60 -4.83
CA ASP A 154 4.10 -37.04 -5.21
C ASP A 154 3.74 -36.66 -6.66
N ILE A 155 4.13 -35.47 -7.11
CA ILE A 155 3.93 -35.02 -8.49
C ILE A 155 4.77 -35.87 -9.46
N LYS A 156 6.02 -36.18 -9.12
CA LYS A 156 6.90 -37.04 -9.93
C LYS A 156 6.29 -38.43 -10.07
N ASP A 157 5.79 -39.02 -8.99
CA ASP A 157 5.16 -40.33 -8.98
C ASP A 157 3.86 -40.35 -9.80
N LYS A 158 3.03 -39.31 -9.67
CA LYS A 158 1.81 -39.15 -10.49
C LYS A 158 2.14 -39.01 -11.97
N LYS A 159 3.17 -38.24 -12.33
CA LYS A 159 3.64 -38.11 -13.72
C LYS A 159 4.16 -39.44 -14.25
N ALA A 160 4.90 -40.20 -13.45
CA ALA A 160 5.37 -41.53 -13.83
C ALA A 160 4.18 -42.48 -14.09
N LYS A 161 3.19 -42.52 -13.19
CA LYS A 161 1.95 -43.31 -13.37
C LYS A 161 1.19 -42.91 -14.64
N ILE A 162 1.03 -41.61 -14.90
CA ILE A 162 0.37 -41.12 -16.12
C ILE A 162 1.12 -41.60 -17.36
N ARG A 163 2.46 -41.55 -17.37
CA ARG A 163 3.26 -42.07 -18.49
C ARG A 163 3.08 -43.57 -18.69
N THR A 164 3.02 -44.36 -17.60
CA THR A 164 2.74 -45.79 -17.67
C THR A 164 1.34 -46.07 -18.25
N PHE A 165 0.33 -45.28 -17.87
CA PHE A 165 -1.03 -45.40 -18.39
C PHE A 165 -1.17 -44.97 -19.85
N GLN A 166 -0.32 -44.06 -20.34
CA GLN A 166 -0.34 -43.58 -21.71
C GLN A 166 0.34 -44.52 -22.72
N GLY A 167 0.83 -45.70 -22.29
CA GLY A 167 1.37 -46.72 -23.18
C GLY A 167 2.65 -46.30 -23.93
N LEU A 168 3.32 -45.23 -23.49
CA LEU A 168 4.60 -44.82 -24.06
C LEU A 168 5.70 -45.76 -23.53
N PRO A 169 6.48 -46.44 -24.40
CA PRO A 169 7.61 -47.23 -23.96
C PRO A 169 8.62 -46.31 -23.24
N PRO A 170 9.28 -46.79 -22.19
CA PRO A 170 10.22 -45.97 -21.43
C PRO A 170 11.41 -45.60 -22.33
N LEU A 171 11.41 -44.39 -22.86
CA LEU A 171 12.60 -43.80 -23.47
C LEU A 171 13.66 -43.68 -22.37
N GLY A 172 14.79 -44.36 -22.59
CA GLY A 172 15.85 -44.59 -21.62
C GLY A 172 16.34 -43.31 -20.94
N LEU A 173 15.99 -43.18 -19.66
CA LEU A 173 16.67 -42.33 -18.68
C LEU A 173 16.94 -43.19 -17.43
N LEU A 174 17.60 -44.32 -17.67
CA LEU A 174 18.28 -45.10 -16.63
C LEU A 174 19.75 -44.71 -16.68
N GLU A 175 20.11 -43.54 -16.14
CA GLU A 175 21.52 -43.25 -15.82
C GLU A 175 21.73 -42.18 -14.73
N GLU A 176 20.72 -41.38 -14.35
CA GLU A 176 20.92 -40.35 -13.32
C GLU A 176 20.70 -40.80 -11.86
N SER A 177 20.22 -42.02 -11.59
CA SER A 177 19.87 -42.44 -10.21
C SER A 177 21.00 -43.13 -9.42
N GLU A 178 22.19 -43.31 -9.99
CA GLU A 178 23.28 -44.07 -9.34
C GLU A 178 24.36 -43.19 -8.69
N ILE A 179 24.30 -41.86 -8.89
CA ILE A 179 25.32 -40.93 -8.35
C ILE A 179 24.97 -40.42 -6.92
N GLU A 180 23.70 -40.42 -6.50
CA GLU A 180 23.32 -39.89 -5.16
C GLU A 180 23.38 -40.90 -3.99
N ARG A 181 23.71 -42.17 -4.23
CA ARG A 181 23.74 -43.20 -3.16
C ARG A 181 25.08 -43.45 -2.49
N LYS A 182 26.18 -42.77 -2.88
CA LYS A 182 27.52 -43.05 -2.35
C LYS A 182 28.11 -42.05 -1.35
N SER A 183 27.36 -41.06 -0.88
CA SER A 183 27.84 -40.14 0.16
C SER A 183 26.85 -39.99 1.30
N MET A 184 26.73 -40.99 2.18
CA MET A 184 26.28 -40.75 3.55
C MET A 184 26.58 -42.00 4.38
N SER A 185 27.75 -42.00 5.02
CA SER A 185 28.04 -42.89 6.14
C SER A 185 27.29 -42.39 7.39
N PRO A 186 26.73 -43.29 8.21
CA PRO A 186 26.08 -42.90 9.46
C PRO A 186 27.12 -42.69 10.56
N ILE A 187 27.01 -41.57 11.27
CA ILE A 187 27.67 -41.35 12.57
C ILE A 187 26.85 -42.10 13.63
N PRO A 188 27.45 -43.01 14.43
CA PRO A 188 26.73 -43.67 15.51
C PRO A 188 26.65 -42.73 16.71
N VAL A 189 25.42 -42.48 17.19
CA VAL A 189 25.18 -41.89 18.52
C VAL A 189 24.79 -43.03 19.44
N ALA A 190 25.73 -43.43 20.28
CA ALA A 190 25.48 -44.19 21.49
C ALA A 190 26.16 -43.44 22.64
N CYS A 191 25.40 -43.13 23.69
CA CYS A 191 25.86 -43.36 25.06
C CYS A 191 24.72 -43.16 26.07
N GLU A 192 24.68 -44.11 26.98
CA GLU A 192 23.77 -44.35 28.09
C GLU A 192 23.77 -43.29 29.20
N LEU A 193 22.68 -43.33 29.96
CA LEU A 193 22.51 -42.79 31.31
C LEU A 193 23.29 -43.62 32.34
N THR A 194 24.06 -42.96 33.21
CA THR A 194 24.26 -43.35 34.63
C THR A 194 24.74 -42.16 35.48
N ASP A 195 24.09 -41.99 36.64
CA ASP A 195 24.34 -41.09 37.78
C ASP A 195 25.39 -41.70 38.78
N PRO A 196 25.74 -41.11 39.95
CA PRO A 196 26.45 -39.86 40.21
C PRO A 196 27.66 -40.04 41.20
N ALA A 197 28.35 -38.93 41.53
CA ALA A 197 29.01 -38.60 42.82
C ALA A 197 30.54 -38.32 42.86
N VAL A 198 30.87 -37.33 43.72
CA VAL A 198 32.11 -37.07 44.49
C VAL A 198 33.17 -36.08 43.93
N SER A 199 33.15 -34.88 44.53
CA SER A 199 34.23 -34.01 45.06
C SER A 199 35.51 -33.60 44.29
N ALA A 200 35.70 -32.27 44.32
CA ALA A 200 36.89 -31.52 44.76
C ALA A 200 37.88 -30.90 43.73
N LEU A 201 38.13 -29.59 43.99
CA LEU A 201 39.31 -28.74 43.74
C LEU A 201 39.48 -27.97 42.41
N HIS A 202 39.52 -26.64 42.58
CA HIS A 202 39.92 -25.51 41.70
C HIS A 202 41.38 -25.61 41.15
N PRO A 203 41.93 -24.63 40.39
CA PRO A 203 41.40 -23.81 39.29
C PRO A 203 42.40 -23.66 38.11
N SER A 204 41.93 -23.44 36.87
CA SER A 204 42.60 -22.55 35.88
C SER A 204 41.83 -22.54 34.55
N ARG A 205 41.13 -21.44 34.24
CA ARG A 205 40.66 -21.17 32.88
C ARG A 205 41.33 -19.89 32.37
N ARG A 206 42.17 -20.05 31.34
CA ARG A 206 42.67 -18.96 30.51
C ARG A 206 41.51 -18.41 29.69
N CYS A 207 41.20 -17.13 29.86
CA CYS A 207 40.35 -16.39 28.94
C CYS A 207 41.15 -16.13 27.65
N TYR A 208 40.65 -16.60 26.51
CA TYR A 208 41.09 -16.10 25.21
C TYR A 208 40.38 -14.77 24.92
N PRO A 209 41.07 -13.74 24.43
CA PRO A 209 40.47 -12.42 24.24
C PRO A 209 39.50 -12.44 23.04
N LEU A 210 38.23 -12.10 23.32
CA LEU A 210 37.14 -11.91 22.34
C LEU A 210 37.53 -10.99 21.16
N ALA A 211 38.51 -10.11 21.34
CA ALA A 211 39.01 -9.21 20.30
C ALA A 211 39.62 -9.96 19.10
N ALA A 212 40.25 -11.12 19.31
CA ALA A 212 40.84 -11.90 18.22
C ALA A 212 39.78 -12.58 17.35
N MET A 213 38.65 -12.99 17.93
CA MET A 213 37.54 -13.60 17.17
C MET A 213 36.77 -12.56 16.37
N SER A 214 36.60 -11.33 16.89
CA SER A 214 35.93 -10.26 16.16
C SER A 214 36.75 -9.78 14.95
N ALA A 215 38.08 -9.65 15.11
CA ALA A 215 38.96 -9.29 14.01
C ALA A 215 38.99 -10.37 12.93
N ALA A 216 39.13 -11.64 13.31
CA ALA A 216 39.13 -12.76 12.37
C ALA A 216 37.80 -12.93 11.62
N PHE A 217 36.67 -12.59 12.25
CA PHE A 217 35.36 -12.63 11.61
C PHE A 217 35.18 -11.49 10.61
N GLN A 218 35.62 -10.28 10.94
CA GLN A 218 35.53 -9.12 10.04
C GLN A 218 36.44 -9.31 8.81
N THR A 219 37.67 -9.79 9.00
CA THR A 219 38.59 -10.06 7.87
C THR A 219 38.05 -11.14 6.93
N ARG A 220 37.29 -12.11 7.46
CA ARG A 220 36.68 -13.18 6.66
C ARG A 220 35.45 -12.70 5.87
N ILE A 221 34.68 -11.76 6.42
CA ILE A 221 33.58 -11.08 5.71
C ILE A 221 34.14 -10.23 4.56
N ASP A 222 35.21 -9.47 4.82
CA ASP A 222 35.80 -8.58 3.82
C ASP A 222 36.49 -9.39 2.69
N GLN A 223 37.14 -10.53 3.01
CA GLN A 223 37.78 -11.39 2.01
C GLN A 223 36.79 -12.20 1.15
N GLU A 224 35.62 -12.59 1.68
CA GLU A 224 34.66 -13.40 0.92
C GLU A 224 33.60 -12.59 0.16
N LEU A 225 33.29 -11.35 0.58
CA LEU A 225 32.27 -10.53 -0.08
C LEU A 225 32.83 -9.56 -1.14
N GLU A 226 34.06 -9.07 -1.02
CA GLU A 226 34.65 -8.19 -2.07
C GLU A 226 34.73 -8.84 -3.48
N PRO A 227 35.15 -10.11 -3.66
CA PRO A 227 35.26 -10.69 -4.99
C PRO A 227 33.90 -10.96 -5.66
N LEU A 228 32.78 -10.86 -4.93
CA LEU A 228 31.43 -10.96 -5.50
C LEU A 228 30.94 -9.64 -6.12
N PHE A 229 31.59 -8.51 -5.82
CA PHE A 229 31.21 -7.17 -6.32
C PHE A 229 32.23 -6.53 -7.26
N ALA A 230 33.35 -7.20 -7.55
CA ALA A 230 34.30 -6.74 -8.55
C ALA A 230 33.77 -6.95 -9.99
N PRO A 231 33.77 -5.91 -10.86
CA PRO A 231 33.26 -6.03 -12.21
C PRO A 231 34.16 -6.94 -13.06
N ARG A 232 33.71 -8.17 -13.35
CA ARG A 232 34.35 -9.05 -14.34
C ARG A 232 34.23 -8.47 -15.75
N GLN A 233 35.29 -7.83 -16.22
CA GLN A 233 35.52 -7.54 -17.64
C GLN A 233 36.00 -8.81 -18.35
N THR A 234 35.11 -9.59 -18.97
CA THR A 234 35.46 -10.43 -20.12
C THR A 234 34.23 -10.63 -21.03
N SER A 235 34.46 -10.54 -22.35
CA SER A 235 33.51 -10.83 -23.45
C SER A 235 32.25 -9.93 -23.57
N ARG A 236 32.43 -8.60 -23.61
CA ARG A 236 31.33 -7.65 -23.91
C ARG A 236 31.08 -7.40 -25.41
N TYR A 237 32.00 -7.76 -26.30
CA TYR A 237 31.87 -7.36 -27.71
C TYR A 237 30.83 -8.15 -28.51
N SER A 238 30.64 -9.45 -28.23
CA SER A 238 29.66 -10.28 -28.97
C SER A 238 28.21 -10.05 -28.53
N ARG A 239 27.96 -9.92 -27.22
CA ARG A 239 26.62 -9.66 -26.67
C ARG A 239 26.13 -8.24 -26.94
N ASN A 240 27.02 -7.26 -26.96
CA ASN A 240 26.64 -5.88 -27.28
C ASN A 240 26.28 -5.74 -28.76
N ALA A 241 26.91 -6.49 -29.67
CA ALA A 241 26.53 -6.49 -31.09
C ALA A 241 25.13 -7.08 -31.31
N GLN A 242 24.79 -8.16 -30.62
CA GLN A 242 23.43 -8.74 -30.66
C GLN A 242 22.38 -7.82 -30.05
N LEU A 243 22.69 -7.16 -28.91
CA LEU A 243 21.78 -6.18 -28.31
C LEU A 243 21.62 -4.91 -29.15
N PHE A 244 22.69 -4.44 -29.81
CA PHE A 244 22.61 -3.33 -30.76
C PHE A 244 21.79 -3.70 -32.00
N SER A 245 21.96 -4.92 -32.53
CA SER A 245 21.16 -5.42 -33.65
C SER A 245 19.69 -5.51 -33.28
N LEU A 246 19.35 -6.05 -32.10
CA LEU A 246 17.97 -6.13 -31.62
C LEU A 246 17.36 -4.73 -31.40
N PHE A 247 18.14 -3.80 -30.83
CA PHE A 247 17.71 -2.42 -30.61
C PHE A 247 17.48 -1.67 -31.93
N PHE A 248 18.36 -1.89 -32.91
CA PHE A 248 18.21 -1.31 -34.25
C PHE A 248 16.97 -1.87 -34.97
N LEU A 249 16.71 -3.17 -34.84
CA LEU A 249 15.51 -3.82 -35.39
C LEU A 249 14.22 -3.20 -34.81
N VAL A 250 14.19 -2.96 -33.49
CA VAL A 250 13.05 -2.32 -32.80
C VAL A 250 12.85 -0.87 -33.29
N LEU A 251 13.92 -0.11 -33.52
CA LEU A 251 13.83 1.25 -34.05
C LEU A 251 13.31 1.29 -35.50
N VAL A 252 13.76 0.36 -36.35
CA VAL A 252 13.27 0.22 -37.72
C VAL A 252 11.78 -0.14 -37.71
N TYR A 253 11.36 -1.06 -36.85
CA TYR A 253 9.95 -1.43 -36.72
C TYR A 253 9.07 -0.27 -36.24
N ALA A 254 9.56 0.53 -35.29
CA ALA A 254 8.87 1.73 -34.81
C ALA A 254 8.75 2.80 -35.92
N ALA A 255 9.79 2.99 -36.73
CA ALA A 255 9.78 3.91 -37.85
C ALA A 255 8.77 3.47 -38.93
N LEU A 256 8.79 2.20 -39.33
CA LEU A 256 7.84 1.66 -40.33
C LEU A 256 6.38 1.71 -39.83
N PHE A 257 6.16 1.48 -38.54
CA PHE A 257 4.83 1.62 -37.93
C PHE A 257 4.36 3.08 -37.92
N SER A 258 5.27 4.03 -37.64
CA SER A 258 4.93 5.46 -37.67
C SER A 258 4.55 5.94 -39.09
N THR A 259 5.26 5.47 -40.13
CA THR A 259 4.93 5.82 -41.52
C THR A 259 3.60 5.21 -41.96
N PHE A 260 3.27 3.99 -41.50
CA PHE A 260 1.98 3.34 -41.76
C PHE A 260 0.80 4.10 -41.13
N ILE A 261 0.97 4.65 -39.91
CA ILE A 261 -0.06 5.49 -39.28
C ILE A 261 -0.21 6.84 -40.00
N ILE A 262 0.89 7.44 -40.45
CA ILE A 262 0.82 8.70 -41.21
C ILE A 262 0.11 8.50 -42.56
N ASP A 263 0.33 7.37 -43.24
CA ASP A 263 -0.33 7.10 -44.53
C ASP A 263 -1.82 6.81 -44.38
N THR A 264 -2.21 6.05 -43.34
CA THR A 264 -3.63 5.77 -43.06
C THR A 264 -4.41 7.02 -42.63
N THR A 265 -3.78 7.93 -41.89
CA THR A 265 -4.39 9.23 -41.55
C THR A 265 -4.53 10.15 -42.76
N ARG A 266 -3.58 10.13 -43.71
CA ARG A 266 -3.71 10.85 -44.99
C ARG A 266 -4.82 10.27 -45.88
N LEU A 267 -4.96 8.95 -45.94
CA LEU A 267 -6.04 8.30 -46.68
C LEU A 267 -7.44 8.63 -46.13
N LEU A 268 -7.57 8.78 -44.81
CA LEU A 268 -8.81 9.22 -44.16
C LEU A 268 -9.11 10.71 -44.40
N SER A 269 -8.09 11.55 -44.60
CA SER A 269 -8.30 12.98 -44.89
C SER A 269 -8.83 13.26 -46.31
N ILE A 270 -8.59 12.35 -47.26
CA ILE A 270 -9.03 12.50 -48.67
C ILE A 270 -10.51 12.12 -48.87
N ILE A 271 -11.13 11.38 -47.94
CA ILE A 271 -12.52 10.90 -48.05
C ILE A 271 -13.54 11.91 -47.45
N SER A 272 -13.10 13.06 -46.93
CA SER A 272 -14.01 14.07 -46.38
C SER A 272 -14.58 14.99 -47.47
N LEU A 273 -15.77 14.67 -47.99
CA LEU A 273 -16.57 15.55 -48.85
C LEU A 273 -17.01 16.84 -48.11
N PRO A 274 -17.02 18.01 -48.78
CA PRO A 274 -17.50 19.26 -48.19
C PRO A 274 -19.01 19.42 -48.36
N SER A 275 -19.77 19.35 -47.27
CA SER A 275 -21.19 19.73 -47.27
C SER A 275 -21.36 21.22 -46.97
N LEU A 276 -21.51 22.00 -48.05
CA LEU A 276 -22.34 23.21 -48.06
C LEU A 276 -23.77 22.81 -47.69
N ILE A 277 -24.35 23.43 -46.65
CA ILE A 277 -25.73 23.97 -46.58
C ILE A 277 -25.84 24.66 -45.22
N GLN A 278 -25.86 25.98 -45.26
CA GLN A 278 -26.09 26.86 -44.13
C GLN A 278 -27.61 27.07 -44.04
N THR A 279 -28.26 26.41 -43.07
CA THR A 279 -29.64 26.75 -42.67
C THR A 279 -29.65 27.05 -41.19
N ASN A 280 -29.99 28.30 -40.88
CA ASN A 280 -30.28 28.77 -39.53
C ASN A 280 -31.58 28.11 -39.07
N VAL A 281 -31.46 27.01 -38.33
CA VAL A 281 -32.54 26.43 -37.53
C VAL A 281 -32.01 26.26 -36.12
N SER A 282 -32.55 27.07 -35.20
CA SER A 282 -32.35 26.93 -33.77
C SER A 282 -32.85 25.55 -33.32
N THR A 283 -31.93 24.60 -33.30
CA THR A 283 -32.18 23.24 -32.82
C THR A 283 -32.16 23.26 -31.29
N PRO A 284 -33.21 22.79 -30.61
CA PRO A 284 -33.16 22.59 -29.17
C PRO A 284 -32.09 21.53 -28.88
N SER A 285 -31.13 21.92 -28.04
CA SER A 285 -30.05 21.06 -27.54
C SER A 285 -30.59 19.68 -27.18
N PRO A 286 -30.10 18.58 -27.78
CA PRO A 286 -30.59 17.25 -27.46
C PRO A 286 -30.34 17.01 -25.97
N ALA A 287 -31.43 16.79 -25.25
CA ALA A 287 -31.40 16.51 -23.83
C ALA A 287 -30.42 15.35 -23.55
N ARG A 288 -29.28 15.71 -22.96
CA ARG A 288 -28.20 14.84 -22.49
C ARG A 288 -28.76 13.92 -21.39
N THR A 289 -29.51 12.90 -21.78
CA THR A 289 -30.35 12.09 -20.87
C THR A 289 -29.72 10.78 -20.41
N ASN A 290 -28.49 10.49 -20.81
CA ASN A 290 -27.70 9.44 -20.17
C ASN A 290 -26.55 10.09 -19.42
N SER A 291 -26.76 10.39 -18.14
CA SER A 291 -25.69 10.75 -17.20
C SER A 291 -24.66 9.63 -17.21
N THR A 292 -23.59 9.81 -17.98
CA THR A 292 -22.39 8.97 -17.88
C THR A 292 -21.87 9.14 -16.47
N ARG A 293 -21.86 8.06 -15.69
CA ARG A 293 -21.28 8.05 -14.34
C ARG A 293 -19.86 8.63 -14.39
N ALA A 294 -19.56 9.55 -13.49
CA ALA A 294 -18.22 10.12 -13.36
C ALA A 294 -17.22 8.98 -13.01
N LEU A 295 -16.08 8.94 -13.71
CA LEU A 295 -15.12 7.83 -13.62
C LEU A 295 -15.74 6.45 -13.88
N GLY A 296 -16.88 6.40 -14.59
CA GLY A 296 -17.64 5.19 -14.90
C GLY A 296 -18.34 4.51 -13.72
N VAL A 297 -17.99 4.84 -12.48
CA VAL A 297 -18.53 4.19 -11.27
C VAL A 297 -19.29 5.15 -10.35
N ALA A 298 -18.88 6.41 -10.29
CA ALA A 298 -19.40 7.37 -9.34
C ALA A 298 -20.54 8.21 -9.92
N ASN A 299 -21.47 8.59 -9.06
CA ASN A 299 -22.51 9.55 -9.40
C ASN A 299 -22.05 10.98 -9.14
N LYS A 300 -21.19 11.16 -8.12
CA LYS A 300 -20.68 12.47 -7.71
C LYS A 300 -19.23 12.35 -7.30
N ILE A 301 -18.45 13.39 -7.63
CA ILE A 301 -17.09 13.58 -7.15
C ILE A 301 -17.09 14.87 -6.34
N TYR A 302 -16.49 14.82 -5.15
CA TYR A 302 -16.35 15.94 -4.24
C TYR A 302 -14.87 16.21 -3.97
N VAL A 303 -14.49 17.48 -3.98
CA VAL A 303 -13.13 17.92 -3.61
C VAL A 303 -13.21 18.79 -2.37
N ILE A 304 -12.64 18.34 -1.25
CA ILE A 304 -12.53 19.11 -0.02
C ILE A 304 -11.34 20.07 -0.20
N SER A 305 -11.61 21.37 -0.15
CA SER A 305 -10.58 22.39 -0.32
C SER A 305 -10.90 23.65 0.48
N LEU A 306 -9.87 24.23 1.09
CA LEU A 306 -9.97 25.57 1.68
C LEU A 306 -10.17 26.61 0.56
N PRO A 307 -11.13 27.54 0.68
CA PRO A 307 -11.33 28.60 -0.32
C PRO A 307 -10.10 29.49 -0.56
N SER A 308 -9.21 29.58 0.43
CA SER A 308 -7.97 30.34 0.35
C SER A 308 -6.86 29.63 -0.46
N ARG A 309 -6.92 28.30 -0.62
CA ARG A 309 -5.91 27.50 -1.35
C ARG A 309 -6.14 27.53 -2.86
N LYS A 310 -6.02 28.72 -3.43
CA LYS A 310 -6.19 28.97 -4.88
C LYS A 310 -5.16 28.22 -5.72
N ASP A 311 -3.97 28.05 -5.18
CA ASP A 311 -2.86 27.27 -5.73
C ASP A 311 -3.28 25.81 -6.00
N ARG A 312 -3.75 25.12 -4.95
CA ARG A 312 -4.18 23.72 -5.05
C ARG A 312 -5.41 23.53 -5.91
N ARG A 313 -6.38 24.46 -5.82
CA ARG A 313 -7.55 24.45 -6.70
C ARG A 313 -7.17 24.62 -8.18
N ALA A 314 -6.14 25.39 -8.49
CA ALA A 314 -5.67 25.53 -9.88
C ALA A 314 -5.14 24.19 -10.41
N ASP A 315 -4.31 23.49 -9.63
CA ASP A 315 -3.80 22.16 -9.99
C ASP A 315 -4.94 21.14 -10.15
N MET A 316 -5.92 21.18 -9.25
CA MET A 316 -7.12 20.36 -9.37
C MET A 316 -7.87 20.69 -10.67
N GLU A 317 -8.08 21.96 -11.05
CA GLU A 317 -8.73 22.28 -12.33
C GLU A 317 -7.93 21.80 -13.55
N VAL A 318 -6.60 21.74 -13.49
CA VAL A 318 -5.79 21.10 -14.55
C VAL A 318 -6.15 19.62 -14.66
N LEU A 319 -6.14 18.90 -13.52
CA LEU A 319 -6.48 17.48 -13.46
C LEU A 319 -7.93 17.22 -13.93
N ARG A 320 -8.87 18.09 -13.53
CA ARG A 320 -10.28 18.05 -13.95
C ARG A 320 -10.42 18.08 -15.46
N ASN A 321 -9.78 19.06 -16.09
CA ASN A 321 -9.87 19.29 -17.53
C ASN A 321 -9.21 18.16 -18.32
N LYS A 322 -8.09 17.65 -17.82
CA LYS A 322 -7.29 16.63 -18.50
C LYS A 322 -7.94 15.26 -18.45
N LEU A 323 -8.53 14.89 -17.32
CA LEU A 323 -9.24 13.62 -17.14
C LEU A 323 -10.73 13.71 -17.54
N GLY A 324 -11.20 14.88 -17.96
CA GLY A 324 -12.59 15.10 -18.36
C GLY A 324 -13.59 14.89 -17.20
N LEU A 325 -13.18 15.23 -15.97
CA LEU A 325 -13.95 14.98 -14.76
C LEU A 325 -14.86 16.15 -14.41
N ASP A 326 -15.91 15.85 -13.68
CA ASP A 326 -16.76 16.85 -13.07
C ASP A 326 -16.87 16.60 -11.57
N TRP A 327 -16.57 17.62 -10.78
CA TRP A 327 -16.63 17.55 -9.32
C TRP A 327 -17.14 18.83 -8.71
N THR A 328 -17.58 18.72 -7.45
CA THR A 328 -18.04 19.85 -6.65
C THR A 328 -17.04 20.14 -5.53
N TYR A 329 -16.57 21.39 -5.45
CA TYR A 329 -15.78 21.82 -4.31
C TYR A 329 -16.63 21.95 -3.06
N ILE A 330 -16.13 21.38 -1.97
CA ILE A 330 -16.69 21.49 -0.64
C ILE A 330 -15.77 22.39 0.18
N LYS A 331 -16.34 23.48 0.72
CA LYS A 331 -15.60 24.38 1.60
C LYS A 331 -15.16 23.61 2.85
N ALA A 332 -13.85 23.37 2.94
CA ALA A 332 -13.19 22.88 4.13
C ALA A 332 -13.28 23.93 5.26
N THR A 333 -13.27 23.44 6.50
CA THR A 333 -13.14 24.24 7.72
C THR A 333 -11.67 24.57 7.93
N ALA A 334 -11.35 25.85 8.11
CA ALA A 334 -10.00 26.27 8.47
C ALA A 334 -9.76 26.04 9.97
N SER A 335 -8.50 25.79 10.34
CA SER A 335 -8.09 25.51 11.72
C SER A 335 -8.37 26.65 12.71
N ASN A 336 -8.54 27.87 12.21
CA ASN A 336 -8.84 29.07 12.98
C ASN A 336 -10.33 29.47 12.94
N GLU A 337 -11.22 28.67 12.34
CA GLU A 337 -12.66 28.97 12.40
C GLU A 337 -13.19 28.76 13.84
N PRO A 338 -14.06 29.63 14.38
CA PRO A 338 -14.55 29.54 15.77
C PRO A 338 -15.21 28.19 16.15
N ILE A 339 -15.75 27.49 15.15
CA ILE A 339 -16.32 26.15 15.35
C ILE A 339 -15.26 25.13 15.78
N VAL A 340 -14.00 25.30 15.38
CA VAL A 340 -12.90 24.40 15.75
C VAL A 340 -12.61 24.48 17.24
N SER A 341 -12.47 25.70 17.77
CA SER A 341 -12.32 25.95 19.21
C SER A 341 -13.53 25.45 19.99
N SER A 342 -14.74 25.69 19.47
CA SER A 342 -15.99 25.20 20.10
C SER A 342 -16.04 23.67 20.17
N ILE A 343 -15.57 22.97 19.13
CA ILE A 343 -15.45 21.51 19.14
C ILE A 343 -14.39 21.06 20.13
N LEU A 344 -13.23 21.72 20.22
CA LEU A 344 -12.20 21.38 21.21
C LEU A 344 -12.72 21.51 22.65
N ASP A 345 -13.45 22.58 22.96
CA ASP A 345 -14.10 22.76 24.26
C ASP A 345 -15.14 21.69 24.53
N TRP A 346 -15.96 21.36 23.53
CA TRP A 346 -16.91 20.27 23.63
C TRP A 346 -16.22 18.92 23.90
N VAL A 347 -15.10 18.62 23.22
CA VAL A 347 -14.32 17.40 23.48
C VAL A 347 -13.80 17.37 24.92
N ARG A 348 -13.36 18.51 25.49
CA ARG A 348 -12.98 18.60 26.91
C ARG A 348 -14.15 18.27 27.81
N ILE A 349 -15.32 18.84 27.54
CA ILE A 349 -16.55 18.56 28.31
C ILE A 349 -16.92 17.09 28.25
N VAL A 350 -16.83 16.45 27.08
CA VAL A 350 -17.13 15.00 26.95
C VAL A 350 -16.12 14.14 27.71
N ARG A 351 -14.84 14.55 27.77
CA ARG A 351 -13.77 13.78 28.42
C ARG A 351 -13.70 13.97 29.93
N GLU A 352 -14.03 15.16 30.42
CA GLU A 352 -13.82 15.56 31.82
C GLU A 352 -15.12 15.82 32.57
N GLY A 353 -16.21 16.12 31.85
CA GLY A 353 -17.50 16.46 32.43
C GLY A 353 -18.39 15.24 32.67
N PRO A 354 -19.43 15.38 33.50
CA PRO A 354 -20.44 14.36 33.67
C PRO A 354 -21.33 14.25 32.42
N PRO A 355 -21.76 13.04 32.05
CA PRO A 355 -21.36 11.77 32.66
C PRO A 355 -19.95 11.33 32.24
N THR A 356 -19.16 10.84 33.21
CA THR A 356 -17.86 10.24 32.96
C THR A 356 -18.02 8.91 32.24
N VAL A 357 -17.42 8.80 31.07
CA VAL A 357 -17.46 7.55 30.30
C VAL A 357 -16.42 6.57 30.86
N VAL A 358 -16.86 5.35 31.16
CA VAL A 358 -16.03 4.29 31.74
C VAL A 358 -15.84 3.17 30.72
N THR A 359 -14.64 2.62 30.65
CA THR A 359 -14.33 1.47 29.81
C THR A 359 -14.40 0.17 30.61
N SER A 360 -14.58 -0.97 29.95
CA SER A 360 -14.62 -2.27 30.65
C SER A 360 -13.28 -2.67 31.28
N GLU A 361 -12.18 -1.99 30.92
CA GLU A 361 -10.85 -2.20 31.49
C GLU A 361 -10.67 -1.44 32.82
N ASP A 362 -11.52 -0.47 33.12
CA ASP A 362 -11.48 0.25 34.38
C ASP A 362 -12.10 -0.65 35.46
N GLU A 363 -11.26 -1.37 36.20
CA GLU A 363 -11.69 -2.10 37.40
C GLU A 363 -12.50 -1.15 38.29
N VAL A 364 -13.75 -1.54 38.55
CA VAL A 364 -14.66 -0.80 39.42
C VAL A 364 -14.15 -0.95 40.84
N THR A 365 -13.16 -0.14 41.22
CA THR A 365 -12.84 0.09 42.62
C THR A 365 -14.10 0.65 43.27
N GLU A 366 -14.47 0.10 44.43
CA GLU A 366 -15.73 0.37 45.15
C GLU A 366 -15.95 1.88 45.35
N SER A 367 -16.60 2.53 44.39
CA SER A 367 -16.89 3.97 44.44
C SER A 367 -18.11 4.21 45.31
N THR A 368 -18.05 5.28 46.11
CA THR A 368 -19.08 5.72 47.05
C THR A 368 -20.46 5.82 46.37
N PRO A 369 -21.56 5.36 47.00
CA PRO A 369 -22.88 5.24 46.37
C PRO A 369 -23.47 6.52 45.73
N GLY A 370 -22.99 7.70 46.09
CA GLY A 370 -23.41 8.98 45.48
C GLY A 370 -22.82 9.27 44.10
N ASP A 371 -21.69 8.64 43.74
CA ASP A 371 -20.93 8.95 42.51
C ASP A 371 -21.33 8.07 41.31
N MET A 372 -22.13 7.02 41.55
CA MET A 372 -22.55 6.07 40.51
C MET A 372 -23.53 6.65 39.48
N GLN A 373 -24.25 7.73 39.80
CA GLN A 373 -25.26 8.30 38.91
C GLN A 373 -24.67 9.08 37.72
N GLN A 374 -23.35 9.28 37.67
CA GLN A 374 -22.69 10.04 36.61
C GLN A 374 -21.73 9.21 35.76
N ARG A 375 -21.70 7.87 35.90
CA ARG A 375 -20.81 7.00 35.11
C ARG A 375 -21.59 6.26 34.02
N ILE A 376 -21.16 6.38 32.77
CA ILE A 376 -21.77 5.67 31.63
C ILE A 376 -20.72 4.76 31.00
N ALA A 377 -21.03 3.47 30.85
CA ALA A 377 -20.16 2.56 30.11
C ALA A 377 -20.16 2.92 28.61
N PHE A 378 -18.98 3.00 27.99
CA PHE A 378 -18.91 3.19 26.54
C PHE A 378 -19.63 2.04 25.83
N ARG A 379 -20.66 2.36 25.04
CA ARG A 379 -21.38 1.39 24.20
C ARG A 379 -21.85 2.04 22.92
N TRP A 380 -21.49 1.43 21.80
CA TRP A 380 -22.03 1.87 20.51
C TRP A 380 -23.56 1.74 20.48
N PRO A 381 -24.27 2.73 19.90
CA PRO A 381 -25.70 2.61 19.69
C PRO A 381 -26.04 1.33 18.91
N SER A 382 -26.99 0.55 19.41
CA SER A 382 -27.37 -0.75 18.82
C SER A 382 -28.13 -0.62 17.49
N ASP A 383 -28.64 0.57 17.21
CA ASP A 383 -29.47 0.91 16.06
C ASP A 383 -28.67 1.48 14.87
N ILE A 384 -27.34 1.62 14.97
CA ILE A 384 -26.50 2.17 13.88
C ILE A 384 -26.79 1.49 12.54
N ASP A 385 -26.87 0.17 12.53
CA ASP A 385 -27.10 -0.58 11.30
C ASP A 385 -28.52 -0.41 10.75
N ALA A 386 -29.51 -0.23 11.62
CA ALA A 386 -30.87 0.05 11.23
C ALA A 386 -30.99 1.47 10.65
N LEU A 387 -30.40 2.47 11.30
CA LEU A 387 -30.35 3.85 10.83
C LEU A 387 -29.55 4.01 9.53
N ALA A 388 -28.44 3.27 9.38
CA ALA A 388 -27.66 3.28 8.15
C ALA A 388 -28.45 2.74 6.94
N ARG A 389 -29.41 1.83 7.18
CA ARG A 389 -30.33 1.31 6.14
C ARG A 389 -31.57 2.18 5.95
N SER A 390 -31.90 3.05 6.90
CA SER A 390 -33.06 3.93 6.79
C SER A 390 -32.79 5.07 5.82
N SER A 391 -33.86 5.72 5.36
CA SER A 391 -33.80 6.97 4.59
C SER A 391 -34.02 8.22 5.45
N LEU A 392 -34.10 8.04 6.78
CA LEU A 392 -34.34 9.15 7.70
C LEU A 392 -33.14 10.11 7.67
N PRO A 393 -33.38 11.44 7.67
CA PRO A 393 -32.30 12.40 7.86
C PRO A 393 -31.53 12.08 9.15
N LEU A 394 -30.21 12.18 9.07
CA LEU A 394 -29.30 12.06 10.20
C LEU A 394 -28.78 13.44 10.57
N ASP A 395 -28.84 13.81 11.83
CA ASP A 395 -28.20 15.03 12.30
C ASP A 395 -26.67 14.92 12.27
N LEU A 396 -26.00 16.07 12.14
CA LEU A 396 -24.54 16.14 12.14
C LEU A 396 -23.97 15.78 13.51
N TRP A 397 -24.70 16.16 14.56
CA TRP A 397 -24.38 15.91 15.96
C TRP A 397 -25.44 15.02 16.58
N ASP A 398 -25.04 14.14 17.49
CA ASP A 398 -25.99 13.39 18.32
C ASP A 398 -26.24 14.21 19.59
N SER A 399 -27.42 14.83 19.67
CA SER A 399 -27.83 15.76 20.73
C SER A 399 -28.18 15.08 22.06
N GLY A 400 -27.61 13.89 22.32
CA GLY A 400 -27.92 13.04 23.47
C GLY A 400 -27.65 13.68 24.82
N VAL A 401 -26.67 13.18 25.57
CA VAL A 401 -26.42 13.65 26.94
C VAL A 401 -25.56 14.92 26.97
N TRP A 402 -24.81 15.19 25.91
CA TRP A 402 -23.90 16.32 25.82
C TRP A 402 -24.48 17.42 24.93
N PRO A 403 -24.28 18.71 25.28
CA PRO A 403 -24.70 19.83 24.45
C PRO A 403 -24.01 19.80 23.08
N GLU A 404 -24.67 20.34 22.06
CA GLU A 404 -24.07 20.45 20.73
C GLU A 404 -22.93 21.50 20.70
N PRO A 405 -21.85 21.28 19.93
CA PRO A 405 -20.76 22.25 19.81
C PRO A 405 -21.19 23.64 19.36
N SER A 406 -22.20 23.73 18.48
CA SER A 406 -22.78 24.98 17.97
C SER A 406 -23.40 25.87 19.05
N ASN A 407 -23.95 25.27 20.11
CA ASN A 407 -24.61 26.01 21.18
C ASN A 407 -23.62 26.66 22.15
N HIS A 408 -22.33 26.32 22.07
CA HIS A 408 -21.29 26.90 22.92
C HIS A 408 -20.76 28.26 22.46
N ALA A 409 -21.09 28.71 21.25
CA ALA A 409 -20.70 30.03 20.74
C ALA A 409 -21.21 31.21 21.60
N ALA A 410 -22.20 30.98 22.47
CA ALA A 410 -22.76 32.00 23.37
C ALA A 410 -22.03 32.13 24.72
N ARG A 411 -21.12 31.20 25.08
CA ARG A 411 -20.26 31.43 26.25
C ARG A 411 -19.18 32.43 25.85
N PRO A 412 -18.94 33.50 26.62
CA PRO A 412 -17.79 34.36 26.39
C PRO A 412 -16.59 33.45 26.34
N ALA A 413 -15.81 33.52 25.25
CA ALA A 413 -14.59 32.75 25.08
C ALA A 413 -13.84 32.85 26.39
N LEU A 414 -13.86 31.77 27.18
CA LEU A 414 -12.97 31.70 28.32
C LEU A 414 -11.59 31.89 27.69
N ASP A 415 -10.75 32.73 28.31
CA ASP A 415 -9.36 33.05 27.91
C ASP A 415 -8.43 31.80 27.90
N ARG A 416 -8.99 30.62 27.66
CA ARG A 416 -8.29 29.37 27.49
C ARG A 416 -7.71 29.37 26.08
N PRO A 417 -6.38 29.33 25.94
CA PRO A 417 -5.76 29.13 24.64
C PRO A 417 -6.30 27.84 23.98
N ASP A 418 -6.24 27.75 22.66
CA ASP A 418 -6.55 26.55 21.87
C ASP A 418 -5.53 25.43 22.16
N VAL A 419 -5.49 24.95 23.41
CA VAL A 419 -4.55 23.94 23.87
C VAL A 419 -4.90 22.61 23.23
N PRO A 420 -3.98 21.98 22.46
CA PRO A 420 -4.19 20.67 21.89
C PRO A 420 -4.53 19.62 22.96
N LEU A 421 -5.24 18.57 22.56
CA LEU A 421 -5.63 17.46 23.44
C LEU A 421 -4.88 16.19 23.06
N PRO A 422 -4.69 15.20 23.93
CA PRO A 422 -4.17 13.90 23.51
C PRO A 422 -5.19 13.16 22.63
N CYS A 423 -4.71 12.41 21.65
CA CYS A 423 -5.52 11.43 20.91
C CYS A 423 -5.77 10.20 21.80
N ALA A 424 -6.95 9.61 21.66
CA ALA A 424 -7.27 8.32 22.27
C ALA A 424 -6.49 7.19 21.57
N THR A 425 -5.87 6.30 22.34
CA THR A 425 -5.12 5.12 21.86
C THR A 425 -6.03 3.92 21.62
N LYS A 426 -7.09 3.79 22.42
CA LYS A 426 -8.15 2.78 22.28
C LYS A 426 -9.54 3.44 22.29
N ILE A 427 -10.58 2.67 22.57
CA ILE A 427 -11.93 3.20 22.79
C ILE A 427 -11.91 4.04 24.07
N PHE A 428 -11.99 5.37 23.92
CA PHE A 428 -12.01 6.32 25.03
C PHE A 428 -10.85 6.20 26.04
N SER A 429 -9.77 5.49 25.70
CA SER A 429 -8.56 5.39 26.53
C SER A 429 -7.51 6.37 26.04
N PHE A 430 -6.88 7.08 26.98
CA PHE A 430 -5.83 8.07 26.71
C PHE A 430 -4.51 7.62 27.35
N PRO A 431 -3.35 8.03 26.83
CA PRO A 431 -2.06 7.68 27.44
C PRO A 431 -2.01 8.15 28.89
N SER A 432 -1.76 7.25 29.85
CA SER A 432 -1.68 7.61 31.28
C SER A 432 -0.60 8.65 31.54
N ALA A 433 0.51 8.59 30.79
CA ALA A 433 1.59 9.57 30.85
C ALA A 433 1.16 10.98 30.47
N ALA A 434 0.04 11.14 29.76
CA ALA A 434 -0.46 12.46 29.39
C ALA A 434 -1.14 13.18 30.56
N ARG A 435 -1.46 12.55 31.70
CA ARG A 435 -2.11 13.22 32.84
C ARG A 435 -1.11 13.46 33.97
N LEU A 436 -0.60 14.69 34.08
CA LEU A 436 0.22 15.16 35.21
C LEU A 436 -0.54 16.24 35.98
N ASN A 437 -0.77 16.01 37.28
CA ASN A 437 -1.47 16.95 38.18
C ASN A 437 -2.85 17.40 37.68
N GLY A 438 -3.58 16.52 36.99
CA GLY A 438 -4.90 16.83 36.43
C GLY A 438 -4.87 17.65 35.14
N SER A 439 -3.69 17.99 34.61
CA SER A 439 -3.52 18.65 33.32
C SER A 439 -2.94 17.68 32.28
N TRP A 440 -3.23 17.94 31.00
CA TRP A 440 -2.70 17.17 29.89
C TRP A 440 -1.29 17.64 29.52
N ASP A 441 -0.27 16.80 29.75
CA ASP A 441 1.10 17.05 29.29
C ASP A 441 1.28 16.49 27.87
N ILE A 442 1.00 17.36 26.89
CA ILE A 442 1.09 17.04 25.45
C ILE A 442 2.51 17.13 24.90
N ASN A 443 3.46 17.74 25.63
CA ASN A 443 4.79 18.06 25.10
C ASN A 443 5.65 16.81 24.87
N HIS A 444 5.37 15.74 25.62
CA HIS A 444 6.07 14.46 25.51
C HIS A 444 5.38 13.48 24.55
N LEU A 445 4.22 13.85 23.99
CA LEU A 445 3.49 12.98 23.07
C LEU A 445 4.04 13.15 21.65
N PRO A 446 4.19 12.04 20.89
CA PRO A 446 4.46 12.13 19.46
C PRO A 446 3.42 13.00 18.75
N GLU A 447 3.82 13.73 17.70
CA GLU A 447 2.93 14.65 16.99
C GLU A 447 1.62 13.96 16.57
N HIS A 448 1.67 12.73 16.08
CA HIS A 448 0.48 11.96 15.64
C HIS A 448 -0.48 11.56 16.78
N MET A 449 -0.08 11.74 18.03
CA MET A 449 -0.90 11.51 19.23
C MET A 449 -1.45 12.81 19.84
N VAL A 450 -1.24 13.96 19.20
CA VAL A 450 -1.75 15.26 19.64
C VAL A 450 -2.90 15.73 18.74
N LEU A 451 -4.10 15.84 19.28
CA LEU A 451 -5.27 16.39 18.61
C LEU A 451 -5.19 17.92 18.54
N THR A 452 -4.64 18.41 17.43
CA THR A 452 -4.47 19.84 17.14
C THR A 452 -5.73 20.46 16.52
N PRO A 453 -5.89 21.80 16.54
CA PRO A 453 -6.97 22.50 15.84
C PRO A 453 -7.08 22.11 14.36
N SER A 454 -5.96 21.95 13.65
CA SER A 454 -6.00 21.52 12.24
C SER A 454 -6.55 20.11 12.04
N ARG A 455 -6.31 19.18 12.98
CA ARG A 455 -6.90 17.82 12.92
C ARG A 455 -8.39 17.84 13.18
N ILE A 456 -8.86 18.69 14.10
CA ILE A 456 -10.29 18.93 14.34
C ILE A 456 -10.94 19.52 13.09
N ALA A 457 -10.30 20.52 12.46
CA ALA A 457 -10.78 21.16 11.24
C ALA A 457 -10.86 20.18 10.06
N CYS A 458 -9.85 19.33 9.88
CA CYS A 458 -9.87 18.23 8.92
C CYS A 458 -11.03 17.27 9.21
N TRP A 459 -11.16 16.78 10.44
CA TRP A 459 -12.26 15.90 10.84
C TRP A 459 -13.64 16.52 10.55
N HIS A 460 -13.84 17.77 10.94
CA HIS A 460 -15.09 18.49 10.71
C HIS A 460 -15.39 18.66 9.22
N SER A 461 -14.38 18.97 8.40
CA SER A 461 -14.52 19.10 6.94
C SER A 461 -15.04 17.81 6.31
N HIS A 462 -14.43 16.66 6.66
CA HIS A 462 -14.88 15.35 6.17
C HIS A 462 -16.26 14.99 6.72
N THR A 463 -16.51 15.18 8.02
CA THR A 463 -17.79 14.81 8.64
C THR A 463 -18.96 15.61 8.05
N LYS A 464 -18.78 16.90 7.78
CA LYS A 464 -19.76 17.75 7.10
C LYS A 464 -20.06 17.26 5.67
N LEU A 465 -19.05 16.84 4.92
CA LEU A 465 -19.27 16.25 3.60
C LEU A 465 -20.00 14.90 3.69
N ILE A 466 -19.54 14.02 4.58
CA ILE A 466 -20.14 12.70 4.79
C ILE A 466 -21.61 12.85 5.21
N HIS A 467 -21.93 13.85 6.04
CA HIS A 467 -23.30 14.21 6.41
C HIS A 467 -24.15 14.63 5.21
N SER A 468 -23.61 15.47 4.33
CA SER A 468 -24.27 15.85 3.08
C SER A 468 -24.55 14.64 2.18
N ILE A 469 -23.60 13.72 2.05
CA ILE A 469 -23.76 12.47 1.28
C ILE A 469 -24.82 11.56 1.94
N ALA A 470 -24.75 11.39 3.26
CA ALA A 470 -25.63 10.53 4.05
C ALA A 470 -27.11 10.97 4.00
N ASN A 471 -27.35 12.27 3.83
CA ASN A 471 -28.68 12.88 3.74
C ASN A 471 -29.10 13.27 2.32
N GLY A 472 -28.25 13.02 1.32
CA GLY A 472 -28.58 13.23 -0.07
C GLY A 472 -29.81 12.41 -0.49
N LYS A 473 -30.59 12.94 -1.44
CA LYS A 473 -31.66 12.18 -2.12
C LYS A 473 -31.02 11.16 -3.06
N SER A 474 -30.50 10.10 -2.47
CA SER A 474 -29.60 9.18 -3.14
C SER A 474 -30.16 7.76 -3.14
N SER A 475 -29.99 7.08 -4.27
CA SER A 475 -30.32 5.65 -4.36
C SER A 475 -29.33 4.83 -3.54
N ALA A 476 -29.72 3.64 -3.08
CA ALA A 476 -28.81 2.73 -2.37
C ALA A 476 -27.57 2.34 -3.22
N SER A 477 -27.66 2.45 -4.54
CA SER A 477 -26.56 2.21 -5.49
C SER A 477 -25.70 3.44 -5.77
N GLU A 478 -25.98 4.59 -5.17
CA GLU A 478 -25.23 5.82 -5.44
C GLU A 478 -23.84 5.74 -4.80
N VAL A 479 -22.84 6.12 -5.60
CA VAL A 479 -21.43 6.16 -5.20
C VAL A 479 -20.94 7.60 -5.24
N SER A 480 -20.31 8.02 -4.16
CA SER A 480 -19.65 9.33 -4.06
C SER A 480 -18.16 9.14 -3.90
N ILE A 481 -17.35 9.79 -4.74
CA ILE A 481 -15.89 9.86 -4.57
C ILE A 481 -15.56 11.16 -3.85
N VAL A 482 -14.70 11.07 -2.85
CA VAL A 482 -14.18 12.19 -2.05
C VAL A 482 -12.68 12.29 -2.27
N LEU A 483 -12.23 13.49 -2.59
CA LEU A 483 -10.85 13.85 -2.83
C LEU A 483 -10.45 15.03 -1.93
N GLU A 484 -9.19 15.07 -1.49
CA GLU A 484 -8.55 16.29 -1.00
C GLU A 484 -7.98 17.10 -2.18
N ASP A 485 -7.53 18.33 -1.93
CA ASP A 485 -7.11 19.28 -2.99
C ASP A 485 -5.63 19.16 -3.41
N ASP A 486 -4.90 18.23 -2.82
CA ASP A 486 -3.48 18.00 -3.06
C ASP A 486 -3.22 16.59 -3.61
N VAL A 487 -4.05 16.11 -4.54
CA VAL A 487 -3.92 14.77 -5.12
C VAL A 487 -3.36 14.76 -6.55
N ASP A 488 -2.77 13.63 -6.93
CA ASP A 488 -2.53 13.21 -8.31
C ASP A 488 -3.24 11.87 -8.57
N MET A 489 -3.53 11.52 -9.82
CA MET A 489 -4.29 10.33 -10.21
C MET A 489 -3.65 9.62 -11.40
N GLU A 490 -3.86 8.30 -11.49
CA GLU A 490 -3.56 7.54 -12.70
C GLU A 490 -4.30 8.11 -13.91
N GLN A 491 -3.62 8.23 -15.05
CA GLN A 491 -4.24 8.71 -16.30
C GLN A 491 -5.39 7.81 -16.78
N ASP A 492 -5.34 6.50 -16.51
CA ASP A 492 -6.35 5.50 -16.87
C ASP A 492 -7.28 5.13 -15.69
N ILE A 493 -7.41 6.03 -14.70
CA ILE A 493 -8.21 5.79 -13.49
C ILE A 493 -9.66 5.39 -13.78
N GLN A 494 -10.28 5.92 -14.84
CA GLN A 494 -11.65 5.59 -15.20
C GLN A 494 -11.79 4.12 -15.61
N GLU A 495 -10.91 3.64 -16.47
CA GLU A 495 -10.85 2.26 -16.94
C GLU A 495 -10.57 1.30 -15.79
N GLN A 496 -9.60 1.65 -14.94
CA GLN A 496 -9.26 0.85 -13.77
C GLN A 496 -10.43 0.74 -12.79
N LEU A 497 -11.09 1.86 -12.47
CA LEU A 497 -12.25 1.85 -11.56
C LEU A 497 -13.43 1.06 -12.14
N LEU A 498 -13.76 1.24 -13.42
CA LEU A 498 -14.81 0.47 -14.10
C LEU A 498 -14.57 -1.05 -14.04
N HIS A 499 -13.31 -1.46 -14.09
CA HIS A 499 -12.93 -2.85 -13.95
C HIS A 499 -13.05 -3.33 -12.50
N LEU A 500 -12.44 -2.60 -11.57
CA LEU A 500 -12.37 -2.97 -10.16
C LEU A 500 -13.74 -3.05 -9.50
N TRP A 501 -14.64 -2.11 -9.81
CA TRP A 501 -15.93 -1.99 -9.13
C TRP A 501 -16.80 -3.24 -9.23
N LYS A 502 -16.62 -4.05 -10.28
CA LYS A 502 -17.37 -5.29 -10.51
C LYS A 502 -17.09 -6.36 -9.46
N PHE A 503 -15.98 -6.25 -8.73
CA PHE A 503 -15.57 -7.20 -7.70
C PHE A 503 -15.94 -6.77 -6.29
N LEU A 504 -16.46 -5.56 -6.10
CA LEU A 504 -16.90 -5.11 -4.78
C LEU A 504 -18.14 -5.89 -4.32
N PRO A 505 -18.17 -6.40 -3.08
CA PRO A 505 -19.36 -7.02 -2.53
C PRO A 505 -20.50 -6.01 -2.40
N PRO A 506 -21.77 -6.39 -2.60
CA PRO A 506 -22.90 -5.45 -2.71
C PRO A 506 -23.15 -4.59 -1.44
N ASP A 507 -22.56 -4.96 -0.31
CA ASP A 507 -22.71 -4.31 0.99
C ASP A 507 -21.43 -3.61 1.48
N TRP A 508 -20.55 -3.21 0.56
CA TRP A 508 -19.37 -2.40 0.86
C TRP A 508 -19.75 -1.01 1.41
N ASP A 509 -18.92 -0.46 2.31
CA ASP A 509 -19.15 0.85 2.92
C ASP A 509 -18.22 1.92 2.33
N ILE A 510 -16.93 1.62 2.27
CA ILE A 510 -15.88 2.56 1.86
C ILE A 510 -14.84 1.84 1.00
N VAL A 511 -14.30 2.54 -0.01
CA VAL A 511 -13.19 2.07 -0.83
C VAL A 511 -12.10 3.14 -0.86
N PHE A 512 -10.89 2.82 -0.42
CA PHE A 512 -9.74 3.72 -0.50
C PHE A 512 -9.12 3.63 -1.88
N LEU A 513 -9.15 4.75 -2.62
CA LEU A 513 -8.50 4.88 -3.92
C LEU A 513 -7.02 5.22 -3.77
N GLY A 514 -6.68 5.83 -2.64
CA GLY A 514 -5.33 6.04 -2.16
C GLY A 514 -5.27 5.91 -0.65
N HIS A 515 -4.13 5.48 -0.15
CA HIS A 515 -3.88 5.32 1.28
C HIS A 515 -2.42 5.62 1.59
N CYS A 516 -2.10 5.84 2.87
CA CYS A 516 -0.73 5.95 3.35
C CYS A 516 -0.50 5.02 4.54
N TRP A 517 0.77 4.82 4.91
CA TRP A 517 1.19 4.23 6.19
C TRP A 517 0.49 2.91 6.57
N SER A 518 0.18 2.08 5.58
CA SER A 518 -0.54 0.83 5.77
C SER A 518 -0.13 -0.19 4.70
N ASN A 519 -0.05 -1.46 5.10
CA ASN A 519 0.17 -2.57 4.18
C ASN A 519 -1.18 -3.17 3.79
N GLU A 520 -1.81 -2.59 2.78
CA GLU A 520 -3.11 -3.04 2.30
C GLU A 520 -3.04 -4.32 1.46
N LYS A 521 -1.83 -4.83 1.17
CA LYS A 521 -1.61 -6.19 0.61
C LYS A 521 -1.67 -7.30 1.67
N LEU A 522 -1.85 -6.95 2.95
CA LEU A 522 -1.90 -7.94 4.04
C LEU A 522 -3.00 -9.00 3.80
N HIS A 523 -4.16 -8.56 3.30
CA HIS A 523 -5.27 -9.44 2.94
C HIS A 523 -5.17 -9.82 1.46
N PRO A 524 -5.58 -11.04 1.05
CA PRO A 524 -5.53 -11.44 -0.34
C PRO A 524 -6.46 -10.56 -1.20
N ALA A 525 -6.06 -10.30 -2.44
CA ALA A 525 -6.90 -9.61 -3.40
C ALA A 525 -8.22 -10.35 -3.61
N ILE A 526 -9.32 -9.61 -3.79
CA ILE A 526 -10.62 -10.20 -4.12
C ILE A 526 -10.47 -10.95 -5.45
N SER A 527 -10.75 -12.25 -5.41
CA SER A 527 -10.50 -13.14 -6.54
C SER A 527 -11.38 -12.78 -7.73
N ILE A 528 -10.74 -12.39 -8.84
CA ILE A 528 -11.37 -12.32 -10.16
C ILE A 528 -11.76 -13.76 -10.57
N PRO A 529 -13.03 -14.05 -10.86
CA PRO A 529 -13.47 -15.37 -11.30
C PRO A 529 -12.60 -15.86 -12.47
N THR A 530 -12.12 -17.10 -12.39
CA THR A 530 -11.15 -17.69 -13.34
C THR A 530 -11.60 -17.62 -14.81
N GLY A 531 -12.91 -17.65 -15.07
CA GLY A 531 -13.48 -17.49 -16.41
C GLY A 531 -13.24 -16.11 -17.04
N TYR A 532 -13.13 -15.05 -16.24
CA TYR A 532 -12.88 -13.68 -16.72
C TYR A 532 -11.41 -13.43 -17.06
N LYS A 533 -10.47 -14.16 -16.44
CA LYS A 533 -9.03 -13.95 -16.62
C LYS A 533 -8.58 -14.14 -18.07
N LYS A 534 -9.10 -15.15 -18.78
CA LYS A 534 -8.70 -15.43 -20.18
C LYS A 534 -9.13 -14.35 -21.17
N SER A 535 -10.33 -13.79 -21.00
CA SER A 535 -10.88 -12.74 -21.87
C SER A 535 -10.20 -11.40 -21.61
N ILE A 536 -9.95 -11.11 -20.33
CA ILE A 536 -9.24 -9.91 -19.89
C ILE A 536 -7.80 -9.98 -20.38
N LEU A 537 -7.05 -11.08 -20.15
CA LEU A 537 -5.66 -11.23 -20.63
C LEU A 537 -5.49 -10.94 -22.13
N ARG A 538 -6.46 -11.29 -22.98
CA ARG A 538 -6.43 -10.94 -24.42
C ARG A 538 -6.64 -9.45 -24.70
N LEU A 539 -7.48 -8.77 -23.94
CA LEU A 539 -7.65 -7.31 -23.99
C LEU A 539 -6.45 -6.58 -23.39
N LEU A 540 -5.85 -7.16 -22.33
CA LEU A 540 -4.69 -6.63 -21.62
C LEU A 540 -3.42 -6.58 -22.47
N SER A 541 -3.24 -7.49 -23.42
CA SER A 541 -2.12 -7.45 -24.37
C SER A 541 -2.11 -6.22 -25.30
N ARG A 542 -3.18 -5.42 -25.34
CA ARG A 542 -3.27 -4.18 -26.13
C ARG A 542 -3.05 -2.89 -25.33
N SER A 543 -3.21 -2.92 -24.00
CA SER A 543 -3.01 -1.73 -23.16
C SER A 543 -1.61 -1.77 -22.56
N ARG A 544 -0.87 -0.66 -22.69
CA ARG A 544 0.54 -0.54 -22.24
C ARG A 544 0.71 -0.63 -20.71
N SER A 545 -0.36 -0.57 -19.92
CA SER A 545 -0.28 -0.76 -18.47
C SER A 545 -0.26 -2.26 -18.12
N LEU A 546 0.95 -2.80 -17.91
CA LEU A 546 1.18 -4.15 -17.39
C LEU A 546 0.82 -4.30 -15.90
N PHE A 547 0.45 -3.22 -15.22
CA PHE A 547 0.21 -3.18 -13.78
C PHE A 547 -1.22 -2.74 -13.48
N TRP A 548 -2.13 -3.72 -13.47
CA TRP A 548 -3.49 -3.45 -13.06
C TRP A 548 -3.58 -3.46 -11.54
N SER A 549 -4.20 -2.42 -11.01
CA SER A 549 -4.54 -2.38 -9.60
C SER A 549 -5.49 -3.52 -9.25
N SER A 550 -5.52 -3.88 -7.98
CA SER A 550 -6.37 -4.93 -7.44
C SER A 550 -7.04 -4.47 -6.16
N LEU A 551 -8.24 -4.98 -5.90
CA LEU A 551 -8.98 -4.67 -4.68
C LEU A 551 -8.60 -5.65 -3.57
N HIS A 552 -8.27 -5.12 -2.41
CA HIS A 552 -8.00 -5.88 -1.20
C HIS A 552 -8.98 -5.47 -0.10
N PRO A 553 -9.45 -6.39 0.76
CA PRO A 553 -10.05 -6.00 2.03
C PRO A 553 -9.08 -5.09 2.79
N SER A 554 -9.57 -3.95 3.28
CA SER A 554 -8.68 -2.99 3.92
C SER A 554 -8.16 -3.53 5.24
N ASN A 555 -6.87 -3.34 5.51
CA ASN A 555 -6.30 -3.68 6.81
C ASN A 555 -6.48 -2.53 7.80
N GLY A 556 -6.12 -1.30 7.42
CA GLY A 556 -6.28 -0.13 8.26
C GLY A 556 -5.74 1.13 7.62
N PRO A 557 -6.23 1.51 6.43
CA PRO A 557 -5.68 2.59 5.62
C PRO A 557 -5.63 3.90 6.41
N LYS A 558 -4.54 4.66 6.22
CA LYS A 558 -4.37 6.01 6.76
C LYS A 558 -4.42 7.04 5.64
N CYS A 559 -4.52 8.31 6.03
CA CYS A 559 -4.89 9.43 5.17
C CYS A 559 -6.32 9.33 4.61
N THR A 560 -6.85 10.48 4.20
CA THR A 560 -8.21 10.64 3.68
C THR A 560 -8.22 11.33 2.31
N HIS A 561 -7.06 11.36 1.64
CA HIS A 561 -6.87 12.12 0.41
C HIS A 561 -7.72 11.62 -0.76
N ALA A 562 -8.06 10.33 -0.80
CA ALA A 562 -8.95 9.79 -1.82
C ALA A 562 -9.69 8.51 -1.40
N TYR A 563 -11.02 8.59 -1.28
CA TYR A 563 -11.87 7.44 -0.98
C TYR A 563 -13.26 7.58 -1.61
N ALA A 564 -13.93 6.44 -1.82
CA ALA A 564 -15.31 6.38 -2.27
C ALA A 564 -16.21 5.87 -1.14
N LEU A 565 -17.45 6.37 -1.10
CA LEU A 565 -18.49 5.94 -0.17
C LEU A 565 -19.71 5.43 -0.93
N SER A 566 -20.26 4.32 -0.45
CA SER A 566 -21.62 3.94 -0.78
C SER A 566 -22.58 4.81 0.04
N TYR A 567 -23.81 5.01 -0.42
CA TYR A 567 -24.82 5.76 0.36
C TYR A 567 -24.97 5.20 1.79
N ARG A 568 -25.09 3.87 1.92
CA ARG A 568 -25.19 3.19 3.21
C ARG A 568 -23.91 3.33 4.03
N GLY A 569 -22.74 3.24 3.38
CA GLY A 569 -21.45 3.42 4.00
C GLY A 569 -21.27 4.82 4.59
N ALA A 570 -21.68 5.87 3.86
CA ALA A 570 -21.67 7.25 4.35
C ALA A 570 -22.52 7.42 5.61
N ARG A 571 -23.73 6.85 5.62
CA ARG A 571 -24.62 6.88 6.79
C ARG A 571 -24.02 6.15 7.99
N ARG A 572 -23.53 4.92 7.78
CA ARG A 572 -22.88 4.14 8.85
C ARG A 572 -21.64 4.83 9.39
N LEU A 573 -20.81 5.39 8.51
CA LEU A 573 -19.60 6.12 8.89
C LEU A 573 -19.96 7.36 9.73
N LEU A 574 -20.92 8.17 9.28
CA LEU A 574 -21.39 9.35 10.04
C LEU A 574 -21.87 8.97 11.45
N LEU A 575 -22.70 7.94 11.57
CA LEU A 575 -23.26 7.48 12.85
C LEU A 575 -22.16 7.12 13.87
N HIS A 576 -21.06 6.54 13.41
CA HIS A 576 -19.91 6.28 14.27
C HIS A 576 -19.11 7.55 14.57
N LEU A 577 -18.84 8.38 13.56
CA LEU A 577 -18.03 9.60 13.69
C LEU A 577 -18.69 10.68 14.57
N ARG A 578 -20.03 10.67 14.69
CA ARG A 578 -20.78 11.61 15.54
C ARG A 578 -21.02 11.11 16.97
N TYR A 579 -20.73 9.85 17.28
CA TYR A 579 -20.99 9.29 18.60
C TYR A 579 -20.08 9.97 19.65
N PRO A 580 -20.62 10.68 20.66
CA PRO A 580 -19.82 11.65 21.41
C PRO A 580 -18.54 11.11 22.07
N PRO A 581 -18.54 9.93 22.71
CA PRO A 581 -17.32 9.37 23.27
C PRO A 581 -16.26 8.97 22.22
N PHE A 582 -16.60 8.88 20.94
CA PHE A 582 -15.67 8.56 19.86
C PHE A 582 -15.32 9.77 18.97
N ALA A 583 -16.29 10.65 18.75
CA ALA A 583 -16.19 11.84 17.91
C ALA A 583 -15.01 12.71 18.36
N TYR A 584 -14.15 13.08 17.41
CA TYR A 584 -12.96 13.90 17.68
C TYR A 584 -12.06 13.32 18.79
N SER A 585 -12.05 12.00 18.97
CA SER A 585 -11.13 11.37 19.93
C SER A 585 -9.69 11.31 19.41
N ARG A 586 -9.48 11.43 18.10
CA ARG A 586 -8.18 11.30 17.41
C ARG A 586 -8.22 12.01 16.04
N ALA A 587 -7.22 11.84 15.18
CA ALA A 587 -7.31 12.30 13.79
C ALA A 587 -8.35 11.49 12.99
N ILE A 588 -8.96 12.07 11.96
CA ILE A 588 -10.08 11.43 11.23
C ILE A 588 -9.66 10.13 10.53
N ASP A 589 -8.48 10.13 9.93
CA ASP A 589 -7.89 8.95 9.29
C ASP A 589 -7.63 7.82 10.31
N GLN A 590 -7.14 8.16 11.49
CA GLN A 590 -6.95 7.21 12.59
C GLN A 590 -8.29 6.66 13.10
N ALA A 591 -9.34 7.49 13.14
CA ALA A 591 -10.67 7.05 13.53
C ALA A 591 -11.28 6.10 12.50
N ILE A 592 -11.20 6.42 11.20
CA ILE A 592 -11.69 5.55 10.14
C ILE A 592 -10.92 4.22 10.14
N SER A 593 -9.59 4.25 10.22
CA SER A 593 -8.74 3.06 10.34
C SER A 593 -9.12 2.19 11.56
N TRP A 594 -9.45 2.81 12.69
CA TRP A 594 -9.94 2.10 13.87
C TRP A 594 -11.31 1.43 13.62
N LEU A 595 -12.24 2.14 12.96
CA LEU A 595 -13.55 1.58 12.61
C LEU A 595 -13.43 0.40 11.63
N ILE A 596 -12.45 0.42 10.73
CA ILE A 596 -12.16 -0.67 9.80
C ILE A 596 -11.59 -1.88 10.55
N THR A 597 -10.51 -1.69 11.31
CA THR A 597 -9.84 -2.76 12.07
C THR A 597 -10.75 -3.40 13.12
N SER A 598 -11.70 -2.64 13.69
CA SER A 598 -12.71 -3.15 14.63
C SER A 598 -13.92 -3.83 13.95
N GLY A 599 -13.92 -3.95 12.61
CA GLY A 599 -14.98 -4.62 11.85
C GLY A 599 -16.30 -3.83 11.74
N ARG A 600 -16.27 -2.53 12.02
CA ARG A 600 -17.45 -1.66 11.99
C ARG A 600 -17.75 -1.09 10.61
N LEU A 601 -16.75 -1.08 9.73
CA LEU A 601 -16.89 -0.67 8.34
C LEU A 601 -16.38 -1.78 7.43
N LYS A 602 -17.15 -2.07 6.38
CA LYS A 602 -16.74 -2.97 5.29
C LYS A 602 -15.92 -2.17 4.29
N SER A 603 -14.61 -2.21 4.47
CA SER A 603 -13.66 -1.39 3.72
C SER A 603 -12.81 -2.20 2.75
N TYR A 604 -12.51 -1.60 1.61
CA TYR A 604 -11.60 -2.13 0.61
C TYR A 604 -10.58 -1.08 0.19
N SER A 605 -9.39 -1.50 -0.22
CA SER A 605 -8.31 -0.62 -0.66
C SER A 605 -7.85 -1.07 -2.04
N VAL A 606 -7.60 -0.09 -2.92
CA VAL A 606 -7.02 -0.35 -4.24
C VAL A 606 -5.49 -0.38 -4.11
N VAL A 607 -4.87 -1.42 -4.65
CA VAL A 607 -3.42 -1.62 -4.59
C VAL A 607 -2.83 -2.07 -5.94
N PRO A 608 -1.82 -1.36 -6.51
CA PRO A 608 -1.32 -0.04 -6.06
C PRO A 608 -2.41 1.05 -6.02
N SER A 609 -2.14 2.16 -5.33
CA SER A 609 -3.09 3.28 -5.24
C SER A 609 -3.34 3.90 -6.62
N LEU A 610 -4.57 4.30 -6.90
CA LEU A 610 -4.93 5.05 -8.11
C LEU A 610 -4.81 6.56 -7.93
N VAL A 611 -4.75 7.00 -6.68
CA VAL A 611 -4.70 8.41 -6.29
C VAL A 611 -3.68 8.57 -5.18
N VAL A 612 -2.75 9.50 -5.33
CA VAL A 612 -1.69 9.75 -4.34
C VAL A 612 -1.71 11.20 -3.88
N GLN A 613 -1.24 11.46 -2.66
CA GLN A 613 -1.10 12.82 -2.15
C GLN A 613 0.21 13.44 -2.66
N ARG A 614 0.11 14.61 -3.29
CA ARG A 614 1.23 15.42 -3.78
C ARG A 614 1.87 16.15 -2.61
N LYS A 615 3.12 15.78 -2.30
CA LYS A 615 3.88 16.35 -1.17
C LYS A 615 4.82 17.48 -1.61
N ILE A 616 4.28 18.44 -2.35
CA ILE A 616 5.06 19.54 -2.95
C ILE A 616 5.02 20.80 -2.07
N GLN A 617 3.95 20.99 -1.32
CA GLN A 617 3.70 22.20 -0.54
C GLN A 617 3.55 21.91 0.95
N THR A 618 3.50 22.97 1.77
CA THR A 618 3.26 22.86 3.21
C THR A 618 1.87 22.29 3.49
N SER A 619 1.81 21.39 4.46
CA SER A 619 0.57 20.80 4.95
C SER A 619 -0.23 21.81 5.77
N ASP A 620 -1.57 21.77 5.67
CA ASP A 620 -2.46 22.55 6.53
C ASP A 620 -2.74 21.86 7.88
N ILE A 621 -2.36 20.57 8.00
CA ILE A 621 -2.67 19.71 9.16
C ILE A 621 -1.48 19.58 10.13
N GLY A 622 -0.27 19.46 9.59
CA GLY A 622 0.97 19.29 10.36
C GLY A 622 2.06 20.24 9.90
N SER A 623 3.15 20.29 10.66
CA SER A 623 4.31 21.11 10.28
C SER A 623 5.03 20.52 9.05
N GLY A 624 5.59 21.38 8.19
CA GLY A 624 6.36 20.97 7.01
C GLY A 624 5.51 20.46 5.84
N THR A 625 6.09 19.60 4.99
CA THR A 625 5.45 19.00 3.80
C THR A 625 4.70 17.69 4.09
N GLY A 626 4.43 17.41 5.38
CA GLY A 626 3.84 16.17 5.83
C GLY A 626 4.84 15.02 5.93
N SER A 627 4.32 13.78 5.94
CA SER A 627 5.14 12.58 6.12
C SER A 627 6.09 12.33 4.94
N LYS A 628 7.23 11.67 5.18
CA LYS A 628 8.16 11.23 4.12
C LYS A 628 7.66 10.06 3.26
N TRP A 629 6.66 9.32 3.73
CA TRP A 629 6.07 8.19 3.00
C TRP A 629 5.49 8.68 1.67
N ARG A 630 5.77 8.00 0.56
CA ARG A 630 5.18 8.34 -0.75
C ARG A 630 4.72 7.05 -1.40
N ASP A 631 3.48 7.06 -1.87
CA ASP A 631 3.07 6.10 -2.89
C ASP A 631 3.49 6.65 -4.26
N VAL A 632 3.52 5.78 -5.25
CA VAL A 632 3.91 6.14 -6.62
C VAL A 632 2.80 5.69 -7.55
N LEU A 633 2.39 6.60 -8.45
CA LEU A 633 1.51 6.26 -9.55
C LEU A 633 2.34 5.64 -10.68
N THR A 634 1.75 4.70 -11.41
CA THR A 634 2.40 4.08 -12.55
C THR A 634 2.49 5.08 -13.70
N HIS A 635 1.42 5.84 -13.92
CA HIS A 635 1.32 6.90 -14.92
C HIS A 635 0.55 8.07 -14.31
N GLY A 636 1.16 8.72 -13.33
CA GLY A 636 0.60 9.92 -12.71
C GLY A 636 0.48 11.07 -13.72
N PHE A 637 -0.47 11.97 -13.49
CA PHE A 637 -0.65 13.11 -14.38
C PHE A 637 0.47 14.14 -14.22
N PHE A 638 0.96 14.36 -13.00
CA PHE A 638 2.00 15.35 -12.70
C PHE A 638 3.42 14.76 -12.64
N ASP A 639 3.56 13.44 -12.73
CA ASP A 639 4.88 12.77 -12.67
C ASP A 639 5.78 13.10 -13.87
N ASP A 640 5.20 13.38 -15.05
CA ASP A 640 5.95 13.68 -16.28
C ASP A 640 6.58 15.10 -16.32
N GLU A 641 6.16 16.03 -15.45
CA GLU A 641 6.66 17.41 -15.46
C GLU A 641 7.83 17.69 -14.50
N THR A 642 8.24 16.68 -13.71
CA THR A 642 9.29 16.85 -12.68
C THR A 642 10.55 16.00 -12.88
N GLN A 643 10.64 15.27 -14.00
CA GLN A 643 11.90 14.73 -14.54
C GLN A 643 12.40 15.62 -15.67
#